data_AF-A0A928QP17-F1
#
_entry.id   AF-A0A928QP17-F1
#
_cell.length_a   1.000
_cell.length_b   1.000
_cell.length_c   1.000
_cell.angle_alpha   90.00
_cell.angle_beta   90.00
_cell.angle_gamma   90.00
#
_symmetry.space_group_name_H-M   'P 1'
#
loop_
_entity.id
_entity.type
_entity.pdbx_description
1 polymer ?
#
loop_
_entity_poly.entity_id
_entity_poly.type
_entity_poly.pdbx_seq_one_letter_code
_entity_poly.pdbx_strand_id
1 'polypeptide(L)'
;MKNILTKILVFFLILDILSPFLPMTQAAYGNGYVGGRKGDGMGIYAHGVDLSEWQGGEVDFFKIKEQGYSFVILRAGFSVYIDEYFERNYAAAKEAGLHVGVYLYSYADTVEEVLREADALKGWLKGKKLEYPVYYDMEEPETHGKMPAAALTELSMSFLNSMADDGWLVGLYSCKSWLDSKLETDKICAQYECWMALYLSSGSYATYDRYDEFCGMWQYSATGRVEGVPGNVDMNVAFKDYPDICMQFGLNGYSANGDDFKLLNYKEVPSILAVGEAFTVNGVILSSEGNLSNVTAGMYDPAGNMATGRSAGPRGNQYDLSELSEGVKISQLPAGSYIYRVTATNIKRTRILLQRSVHITEAGVLATDLNAPKDLALGDVFSPEGKLIASTNLSNVTITILSGDTEKELQRAEAKPNKTDFDLSQMTIDLTKLPYGSYIYKINAKSAKGETVLLEEPFSVWMREDPIKLEGFILKEEYYIDELKGLQGTLISTNSDFIEVVASVVDQNKDDLVIAESIINDERTVSLSAFDSELRLHDLRYGSYIFKLTAINSAGPKTIVEKRFVIRSDGLSLCDFVPPIMLYEGDSYNLDGAVVSDDTTLSMVCVSVIDDKMQVVLDAACVPEVMAFGLKELSAKLPFGTLKQGTYTLRVYAQNTNSREYLYDSKFDVTSSKDTMKWKSPYRSINGISFASYDAPTLAGMVSSENSVITSIRAEVFNSDGVVMNAAEIMPMSQEAYVTDLNEILRLAALSAGEYRLVLTGTNEAGCFILQDERFEISDCNHSNVRSGIVHEQRCDRIGAVANSRCADCADRVQHGIMIPRDAHEWGANGCIHCIAGKPKTYSLRRSTSVKQNGRYLVVCQSYGRYYALGTDGKAVLISEPDVDQSLSASSQLLWTAFVRGGRVALRSKDVLALQLDSSALRVACGTGNSMLKIAFEADGNCAIYLTQNHGLVFDEDEFTVGAPSAVFVLYELVPNRE
;
A
#
# COMPACT_ATOMS: atom_id res chain seq x y z
N MET A 1 -53.53 -15.40 72.77
CA MET A 1 -52.45 -16.11 72.06
C MET A 1 -52.93 -17.24 71.15
N LYS A 2 -53.86 -18.13 71.56
CA LYS A 2 -54.42 -19.16 70.63
C LYS A 2 -55.19 -18.59 69.42
N ASN A 3 -55.91 -17.47 69.57
CA ASN A 3 -56.65 -16.84 68.44
C ASN A 3 -55.80 -16.04 67.44
N ILE A 4 -54.52 -15.78 67.72
CA ILE A 4 -53.60 -15.12 66.77
C ILE A 4 -52.87 -16.19 65.95
N LEU A 5 -52.51 -17.32 66.55
CA LEU A 5 -51.91 -18.45 65.83
C LEU A 5 -52.89 -19.10 64.83
N THR A 6 -54.17 -19.24 65.16
CA THR A 6 -55.15 -19.84 64.23
C THR A 6 -55.48 -18.94 63.04
N LYS A 7 -55.37 -17.61 63.18
CA LYS A 7 -55.55 -16.67 62.05
C LYS A 7 -54.31 -16.56 61.17
N ILE A 8 -53.11 -16.73 61.72
CA ILE A 8 -51.86 -16.77 60.95
C ILE A 8 -51.78 -18.10 60.17
N LEU A 9 -52.17 -19.23 60.77
CA LEU A 9 -52.14 -20.54 60.09
C LEU A 9 -53.15 -20.65 58.92
N VAL A 10 -54.34 -20.04 59.06
CA VAL A 10 -55.35 -20.00 57.98
C VAL A 10 -54.96 -19.00 56.88
N PHE A 11 -54.19 -17.95 57.19
CA PHE A 11 -53.67 -17.03 56.18
C PHE A 11 -52.54 -17.67 55.35
N PHE A 12 -51.68 -18.51 55.95
CA PHE A 12 -50.66 -19.27 55.21
C PHE A 12 -51.24 -20.42 54.38
N LEU A 13 -52.26 -21.15 54.89
CA LEU A 13 -52.91 -22.22 54.12
C LEU A 13 -53.77 -21.73 52.93
N ILE A 14 -54.19 -20.47 52.92
CA ILE A 14 -54.89 -19.85 51.78
C ILE A 14 -53.89 -19.29 50.74
N LEU A 15 -52.67 -18.92 51.13
CA LEU A 15 -51.62 -18.52 50.18
C LEU A 15 -51.02 -19.71 49.40
N ASP A 16 -50.96 -20.91 50.00
CA ASP A 16 -50.44 -22.11 49.31
C ASP A 16 -51.45 -22.75 48.35
N ILE A 17 -52.75 -22.46 48.46
CA ILE A 17 -53.80 -22.99 47.56
C ILE A 17 -54.20 -21.97 46.48
N LEU A 18 -53.65 -20.75 46.52
CA LEU A 18 -53.85 -19.71 45.50
C LEU A 18 -52.58 -19.31 44.74
N SER A 19 -51.51 -20.09 44.86
CA SER A 19 -50.29 -19.91 44.06
C SER A 19 -50.25 -20.82 42.82
N PRO A 20 -51.21 -20.69 41.88
CA PRO A 20 -50.87 -20.88 40.48
C PRO A 20 -51.37 -19.72 39.62
N PHE A 21 -51.26 -18.47 40.05
CA PHE A 21 -51.44 -17.31 39.16
C PHE A 21 -50.59 -16.12 39.62
N LEU A 22 -49.27 -16.29 39.71
CA LEU A 22 -48.42 -15.23 39.16
C LEU A 22 -48.73 -15.21 37.66
N PRO A 23 -48.91 -14.06 37.00
CA PRO A 23 -48.93 -14.08 35.55
C PRO A 23 -47.61 -14.74 35.14
N MET A 24 -47.70 -15.86 34.41
CA MET A 24 -46.61 -16.23 33.51
C MET A 24 -46.21 -14.93 32.84
N THR A 25 -44.95 -14.51 33.00
CA THR A 25 -44.37 -13.46 32.17
C THR A 25 -44.78 -13.81 30.75
N GLN A 26 -45.66 -12.97 30.18
CA GLN A 26 -46.09 -13.11 28.79
C GLN A 26 -44.79 -13.24 28.00
N ALA A 27 -44.60 -14.35 27.28
CA ALA A 27 -43.42 -14.49 26.44
C ALA A 27 -43.36 -13.25 25.53
N ALA A 28 -42.22 -12.57 25.49
CA ALA A 28 -42.02 -11.41 24.62
C ALA A 28 -42.29 -11.76 23.15
N TYR A 29 -42.21 -13.06 22.82
CA TYR A 29 -42.45 -13.61 21.51
C TYR A 29 -43.66 -14.55 21.51
N GLY A 30 -44.57 -14.36 20.55
CA GLY A 30 -45.85 -15.09 20.48
C GLY A 30 -45.76 -16.61 20.34
N ASN A 31 -44.57 -17.16 20.00
CA ASN A 31 -44.33 -18.59 19.78
C ASN A 31 -43.65 -19.31 20.98
N GLY A 32 -43.58 -18.66 22.15
CA GLY A 32 -43.14 -19.30 23.40
C GLY A 32 -41.64 -19.23 23.70
N TYR A 33 -40.85 -18.50 22.90
CA TYR A 33 -39.48 -18.14 23.29
C TYR A 33 -39.54 -17.09 24.41
N VAL A 34 -38.82 -17.37 25.50
CA VAL A 34 -38.63 -16.43 26.60
C VAL A 34 -37.19 -15.98 26.45
N GLY A 35 -36.98 -14.80 25.83
CA GLY A 35 -35.64 -14.26 25.63
C GLY A 35 -34.90 -14.03 26.94
N GLY A 36 -33.73 -13.40 26.87
CA GLY A 36 -33.08 -12.90 28.09
C GLY A 36 -31.56 -12.98 28.04
N ARG A 37 -30.90 -12.37 29.03
CA ARG A 37 -29.45 -12.18 28.94
C ARG A 37 -28.59 -13.44 29.06
N LYS A 38 -29.05 -14.53 29.67
CA LYS A 38 -28.14 -15.65 29.96
C LYS A 38 -27.82 -16.43 28.69
N GLY A 39 -26.55 -16.76 28.48
CA GLY A 39 -26.18 -17.80 27.51
C GLY A 39 -26.91 -19.11 27.81
N ASP A 40 -26.90 -20.04 26.85
CA ASP A 40 -27.50 -21.36 27.01
C ASP A 40 -26.76 -22.25 28.05
N GLY A 41 -25.70 -21.71 28.65
CA GLY A 41 -24.82 -22.39 29.58
C GLY A 41 -23.85 -23.33 28.88
N MET A 42 -23.82 -23.36 27.54
CA MET A 42 -23.01 -24.25 26.68
C MET A 42 -21.68 -23.62 26.25
N GLY A 43 -21.34 -22.42 26.72
CA GLY A 43 -20.09 -21.74 26.35
C GLY A 43 -20.19 -21.04 25.00
N ILE A 44 -19.06 -20.76 24.35
CA ILE A 44 -19.05 -20.02 23.09
C ILE A 44 -19.67 -20.89 21.98
N TYR A 45 -20.75 -20.40 21.41
CA TYR A 45 -21.42 -20.96 20.25
C TYR A 45 -20.72 -20.54 18.95
N ALA A 46 -20.33 -19.27 18.84
CA ALA A 46 -19.85 -18.71 17.58
C ALA A 46 -18.94 -17.50 17.78
N HIS A 47 -17.99 -17.32 16.86
CA HIS A 47 -17.22 -16.09 16.69
C HIS A 47 -17.80 -15.26 15.55
N GLY A 48 -17.77 -13.94 15.71
CA GLY A 48 -18.22 -12.98 14.72
C GLY A 48 -17.57 -11.61 14.90
N VAL A 49 -17.86 -10.71 13.98
CA VAL A 49 -17.44 -9.31 14.01
C VAL A 49 -18.67 -8.41 13.87
N ASP A 50 -18.56 -7.16 14.28
CA ASP A 50 -19.56 -6.14 13.94
C ASP A 50 -18.94 -5.04 13.07
N LEU A 51 -19.72 -4.57 12.10
CA LEU A 51 -19.24 -3.76 10.98
C LEU A 51 -20.23 -2.66 10.65
N SER A 52 -19.70 -1.53 10.16
CA SER A 52 -20.44 -0.35 9.76
C SER A 52 -19.74 0.34 8.59
N GLU A 53 -20.19 1.55 8.23
CA GLU A 53 -19.50 2.38 7.24
C GLU A 53 -18.04 2.72 7.59
N TRP A 54 -17.66 2.64 8.88
CA TRP A 54 -16.29 2.96 9.33
C TRP A 54 -15.22 2.01 8.81
N GLN A 55 -15.59 0.78 8.43
CA GLN A 55 -14.68 -0.17 7.78
C GLN A 55 -14.58 0.03 6.25
N GLY A 56 -15.41 0.91 5.69
CA GLY A 56 -15.34 1.33 4.29
C GLY A 56 -15.80 0.29 3.26
N GLY A 57 -15.59 0.64 1.99
CA GLY A 57 -16.05 -0.10 0.83
C GLY A 57 -15.27 -1.37 0.47
N GLU A 58 -14.31 -1.82 1.27
CA GLU A 58 -13.37 -2.88 0.88
C GLU A 58 -13.46 -4.16 1.73
N VAL A 59 -14.54 -4.31 2.52
CA VAL A 59 -14.74 -5.51 3.33
C VAL A 59 -14.94 -6.76 2.46
N ASP A 60 -14.09 -7.77 2.68
CA ASP A 60 -14.14 -9.09 2.05
C ASP A 60 -14.72 -10.13 3.03
N PHE A 61 -16.02 -10.42 2.85
CA PHE A 61 -16.76 -11.36 3.69
C PHE A 61 -16.38 -12.82 3.47
N PHE A 62 -15.80 -13.19 2.32
CA PHE A 62 -15.30 -14.55 2.10
C PHE A 62 -14.06 -14.81 2.94
N LYS A 63 -13.13 -13.85 3.00
CA LYS A 63 -11.96 -13.94 3.88
C LYS A 63 -12.33 -13.99 5.37
N ILE A 64 -13.34 -13.21 5.78
CA ILE A 64 -13.88 -13.30 7.13
C ILE A 64 -14.39 -14.73 7.40
N LYS A 65 -15.15 -15.32 6.47
CA LYS A 65 -15.66 -16.69 6.59
C LYS A 65 -14.55 -17.74 6.64
N GLU A 66 -13.53 -17.60 5.80
CA GLU A 66 -12.39 -18.54 5.70
C GLU A 66 -11.57 -18.61 6.99
N GLN A 67 -11.52 -17.52 7.76
CA GLN A 67 -10.86 -17.48 9.07
C GLN A 67 -11.67 -18.13 10.21
N GLY A 68 -12.85 -18.70 9.92
CA GLY A 68 -13.67 -19.41 10.89
C GLY A 68 -14.73 -18.54 11.59
N TYR A 69 -14.87 -17.26 11.23
CA TYR A 69 -16.00 -16.46 11.69
C TYR A 69 -17.30 -16.94 11.07
N SER A 70 -18.37 -16.91 11.84
CA SER A 70 -19.66 -17.53 11.47
C SER A 70 -20.81 -16.54 11.36
N PHE A 71 -20.67 -15.36 11.96
CA PHE A 71 -21.67 -14.30 11.89
C PHE A 71 -21.06 -12.90 11.80
N VAL A 72 -21.89 -11.96 11.34
CA VAL A 72 -21.63 -10.52 11.40
C VAL A 72 -22.84 -9.78 11.97
N ILE A 73 -22.61 -8.75 12.79
CA ILE A 73 -23.65 -7.79 13.18
C ILE A 73 -23.40 -6.50 12.42
N LEU A 74 -24.31 -6.12 11.53
CA LEU A 74 -24.14 -4.95 10.66
C LEU A 74 -24.87 -3.74 11.23
N ARG A 75 -24.25 -2.56 11.23
CA ARG A 75 -25.00 -1.33 11.47
C ARG A 75 -26.02 -1.16 10.35
N ALA A 76 -27.30 -1.21 10.67
CA ALA A 76 -28.35 -0.92 9.70
C ALA A 76 -28.51 0.58 9.50
N GLY A 77 -28.26 1.36 10.56
CA GLY A 77 -28.28 2.81 10.50
C GLY A 77 -28.05 3.45 11.87
N PHE A 78 -28.14 4.77 11.88
CA PHE A 78 -28.07 5.59 13.08
C PHE A 78 -29.17 6.66 13.02
N SER A 79 -29.90 6.83 14.12
CA SER A 79 -31.15 7.56 14.12
C SER A 79 -32.10 7.10 12.99
N VAL A 80 -32.52 8.01 12.10
CA VAL A 80 -33.36 7.73 10.93
C VAL A 80 -32.58 7.64 9.62
N TYR A 81 -31.24 7.58 9.69
CA TYR A 81 -30.36 7.47 8.52
C TYR A 81 -29.83 6.04 8.39
N ILE A 82 -29.94 5.50 7.18
CA ILE A 82 -29.39 4.18 6.85
C ILE A 82 -27.86 4.29 6.77
N ASP A 83 -27.15 3.26 7.25
CA ASP A 83 -25.70 3.17 7.09
C ASP A 83 -25.35 2.97 5.61
N GLU A 84 -24.36 3.71 5.12
CA GLU A 84 -24.03 3.78 3.69
C GLU A 84 -23.75 2.40 3.07
N TYR A 85 -23.16 1.50 3.85
CA TYR A 85 -22.76 0.18 3.36
C TYR A 85 -23.70 -0.95 3.77
N PHE A 86 -24.80 -0.67 4.49
CA PHE A 86 -25.68 -1.73 5.03
C PHE A 86 -26.19 -2.70 3.96
N GLU A 87 -26.75 -2.20 2.86
CA GLU A 87 -27.35 -3.06 1.82
C GLU A 87 -26.29 -3.93 1.12
N ARG A 88 -25.12 -3.35 0.84
CA ARG A 88 -23.99 -4.09 0.26
C ARG A 88 -23.47 -5.15 1.22
N ASN A 89 -23.22 -4.77 2.46
CA ASN A 89 -22.66 -5.66 3.49
C ASN A 89 -23.64 -6.79 3.81
N TYR A 90 -24.94 -6.50 3.86
CA TYR A 90 -25.97 -7.53 4.01
C TYR A 90 -25.88 -8.54 2.85
N ALA A 91 -25.93 -8.07 1.60
CA ALA A 91 -25.87 -8.95 0.44
C ALA A 91 -24.58 -9.79 0.40
N ALA A 92 -23.42 -9.16 0.60
CA ALA A 92 -22.12 -9.83 0.54
C ALA A 92 -21.91 -10.83 1.70
N ALA A 93 -22.34 -10.49 2.92
CA ALA A 93 -22.28 -11.42 4.05
C ALA A 93 -23.16 -12.66 3.82
N LYS A 94 -24.39 -12.46 3.29
CA LYS A 94 -25.27 -13.58 2.92
C LYS A 94 -24.66 -14.44 1.82
N GLU A 95 -24.04 -13.82 0.81
CA GLU A 95 -23.37 -14.52 -0.29
C GLU A 95 -22.18 -15.36 0.19
N ALA A 96 -21.37 -14.83 1.11
CA ALA A 96 -20.27 -15.55 1.76
C ALA A 96 -20.73 -16.65 2.74
N GLY A 97 -22.03 -16.79 2.98
CA GLY A 97 -22.57 -17.78 3.91
C GLY A 97 -22.36 -17.44 5.39
N LEU A 98 -22.25 -16.15 5.72
CA LEU A 98 -22.27 -15.66 7.10
C LEU A 98 -23.71 -15.48 7.58
N HIS A 99 -23.93 -15.76 8.87
CA HIS A 99 -25.17 -15.40 9.56
C HIS A 99 -25.18 -13.91 9.87
N VAL A 100 -26.33 -13.25 9.71
CA VAL A 100 -26.40 -11.79 9.82
C VAL A 100 -27.34 -11.37 10.94
N GLY A 101 -26.86 -10.48 11.80
CA GLY A 101 -27.64 -9.65 12.72
C GLY A 101 -27.45 -8.19 12.38
N VAL A 102 -28.17 -7.31 13.05
CA VAL A 102 -28.02 -5.86 12.82
C VAL A 102 -28.11 -5.07 14.11
N TYR A 103 -27.64 -3.83 14.08
CA TYR A 103 -27.90 -2.86 15.13
C TYR A 103 -28.29 -1.48 14.58
N LEU A 104 -28.97 -0.70 15.42
CA LEU A 104 -29.25 0.71 15.17
C LEU A 104 -28.66 1.55 16.31
N TYR A 105 -27.76 2.46 15.96
CA TYR A 105 -27.16 3.42 16.89
C TYR A 105 -28.14 4.56 17.17
N SER A 106 -28.61 4.67 18.40
CA SER A 106 -29.66 5.64 18.74
C SER A 106 -29.09 6.97 19.23
N TYR A 107 -29.71 8.06 18.80
CA TYR A 107 -29.50 9.40 19.35
C TYR A 107 -30.72 9.91 20.13
N ALA A 108 -31.82 9.15 20.15
CA ALA A 108 -33.11 9.59 20.66
C ALA A 108 -33.09 9.83 22.17
N ASP A 109 -33.65 10.96 22.62
CA ASP A 109 -33.86 11.25 24.05
C ASP A 109 -35.35 11.24 24.44
N THR A 110 -36.23 10.92 23.49
CA THR A 110 -37.67 10.78 23.68
C THR A 110 -38.22 9.48 23.08
N VAL A 111 -39.31 8.96 23.66
CA VAL A 111 -40.00 7.76 23.14
C VAL A 111 -40.50 7.98 21.70
N GLU A 112 -40.93 9.19 21.35
CA GLU A 112 -41.39 9.51 20.01
C GLU A 112 -40.27 9.35 18.96
N GLU A 113 -39.06 9.80 19.29
CA GLU A 113 -37.89 9.63 18.44
C GLU A 113 -37.46 8.17 18.32
N VAL A 114 -37.44 7.44 19.43
CA VAL A 114 -37.16 6.00 19.42
C VAL A 114 -38.10 5.24 18.49
N LEU A 115 -39.40 5.60 18.49
CA LEU A 115 -40.36 4.96 17.59
C LEU A 115 -40.13 5.34 16.13
N ARG A 116 -39.67 6.57 15.83
CA ARG A 116 -39.25 6.95 14.47
C ARG A 116 -38.04 6.15 14.00
N GLU A 117 -37.05 5.96 14.86
CA GLU A 117 -35.87 5.14 14.57
C GLU A 117 -36.26 3.67 14.32
N ALA A 118 -37.14 3.11 15.15
CA ALA A 118 -37.68 1.76 14.95
C ALA A 118 -38.44 1.63 13.62
N ASP A 119 -39.28 2.61 13.26
CA ASP A 119 -40.02 2.61 11.99
C ASP A 119 -39.09 2.70 10.77
N ALA A 120 -38.03 3.51 10.85
CA ALA A 120 -37.01 3.59 9.81
C ALA A 120 -36.31 2.23 9.62
N LEU A 121 -35.88 1.61 10.72
CA LEU A 121 -35.26 0.29 10.71
C LEU A 121 -36.17 -0.79 10.13
N LYS A 122 -37.45 -0.82 10.52
CA LYS A 122 -38.46 -1.73 9.94
C LYS A 122 -38.55 -1.57 8.42
N GLY A 123 -38.46 -0.34 7.93
CA GLY A 123 -38.40 -0.03 6.51
C GLY A 123 -37.21 -0.68 5.81
N TRP A 124 -36.00 -0.56 6.37
CA TRP A 124 -34.77 -1.11 5.80
C TRP A 124 -34.69 -2.63 5.87
N LEU A 125 -35.29 -3.24 6.91
CA LEU A 125 -35.31 -4.69 7.11
C LEU A 125 -36.41 -5.41 6.31
N LYS A 126 -37.27 -4.66 5.60
CA LYS A 126 -38.36 -5.25 4.83
C LYS A 126 -37.85 -6.27 3.80
N GLY A 127 -38.32 -7.51 3.93
CA GLY A 127 -37.97 -8.62 3.03
C GLY A 127 -36.61 -9.28 3.32
N LYS A 128 -35.87 -8.80 4.32
CA LYS A 128 -34.62 -9.42 4.79
C LYS A 128 -34.91 -10.50 5.82
N LYS A 129 -33.98 -11.44 5.95
CA LYS A 129 -33.94 -12.46 7.01
C LYS A 129 -32.64 -12.33 7.80
N LEU A 130 -32.74 -12.43 9.12
CA LEU A 130 -31.61 -12.28 10.04
C LEU A 130 -31.51 -13.51 10.93
N GLU A 131 -30.35 -14.16 10.94
CA GLU A 131 -30.08 -15.30 11.83
C GLU A 131 -29.58 -14.86 13.22
N TYR A 132 -29.29 -13.57 13.40
CA TYR A 132 -28.90 -12.97 14.68
C TYR A 132 -29.85 -11.82 15.06
N PRO A 133 -29.88 -11.41 16.35
CA PRO A 133 -30.83 -10.40 16.82
C PRO A 133 -30.67 -9.02 16.14
N VAL A 134 -31.74 -8.24 16.25
CA VAL A 134 -31.76 -6.79 16.01
C VAL A 134 -31.42 -6.08 17.31
N TYR A 135 -30.28 -5.41 17.38
CA TYR A 135 -29.83 -4.72 18.57
C TYR A 135 -30.19 -3.23 18.57
N TYR A 136 -30.72 -2.77 19.70
CA TYR A 136 -30.78 -1.36 20.04
C TYR A 136 -29.47 -0.96 20.71
N ASP A 137 -28.69 -0.12 20.04
CA ASP A 137 -27.40 0.34 20.54
C ASP A 137 -27.60 1.66 21.31
N MET A 138 -27.46 1.57 22.63
CA MET A 138 -27.68 2.66 23.58
C MET A 138 -26.39 2.98 24.33
N GLU A 139 -25.61 3.89 23.76
CA GLU A 139 -24.36 4.34 24.38
C GLU A 139 -23.93 5.78 24.10
N GLU A 140 -24.71 6.57 23.33
CA GLU A 140 -24.37 7.96 23.01
C GLU A 140 -24.06 8.81 24.26
N PRO A 141 -22.78 9.19 24.49
CA PRO A 141 -22.38 9.87 25.72
C PRO A 141 -23.01 11.25 25.89
N GLU A 142 -23.26 11.97 24.79
CA GLU A 142 -23.73 13.35 24.84
C GLU A 142 -25.23 13.46 25.12
N THR A 143 -26.04 12.52 24.65
CA THR A 143 -27.49 12.47 24.89
C THR A 143 -27.79 11.53 26.06
N HIS A 144 -27.63 10.22 25.85
CA HIS A 144 -27.98 9.20 26.83
C HIS A 144 -27.16 9.32 28.13
N GLY A 145 -25.88 9.69 28.05
CA GLY A 145 -25.00 9.81 29.21
C GLY A 145 -25.51 10.78 30.29
N LYS A 146 -26.32 11.79 29.90
CA LYS A 146 -26.91 12.81 30.77
C LYS A 146 -28.30 12.43 31.31
N MET A 147 -28.92 11.37 30.78
CA MET A 147 -30.27 10.96 31.15
C MET A 147 -30.29 10.06 32.40
N PRO A 148 -31.40 10.06 33.16
CA PRO A 148 -31.57 9.15 34.28
C PRO A 148 -31.85 7.72 33.81
N ALA A 149 -31.45 6.72 34.61
CA ALA A 149 -31.55 5.31 34.24
C ALA A 149 -32.97 4.82 33.91
N ALA A 150 -33.98 5.36 34.61
CA ALA A 150 -35.38 5.05 34.34
C ALA A 150 -35.82 5.52 32.95
N ALA A 151 -35.35 6.68 32.49
CA ALA A 151 -35.68 7.20 31.16
C ALA A 151 -35.00 6.37 30.07
N LEU A 152 -33.71 6.04 30.23
CA LEU A 152 -32.99 5.16 29.29
C LEU A 152 -33.63 3.77 29.19
N THR A 153 -34.11 3.24 30.33
CA THR A 153 -34.87 1.98 30.37
C THR A 153 -36.19 2.11 29.60
N GLU A 154 -36.90 3.22 29.73
CA GLU A 154 -38.16 3.47 29.00
C GLU A 154 -37.93 3.59 27.49
N LEU A 155 -36.88 4.29 27.06
CA LEU A 155 -36.47 4.38 25.66
C LEU A 155 -36.14 2.99 25.10
N SER A 156 -35.28 2.24 25.79
CA SER A 156 -34.89 0.89 25.40
C SER A 156 -36.09 -0.04 25.26
N MET A 157 -36.98 -0.07 26.26
CA MET A 157 -38.18 -0.90 26.21
C MET A 157 -39.11 -0.50 25.07
N SER A 158 -39.23 0.80 24.75
CA SER A 158 -40.07 1.29 23.66
C SER A 158 -39.58 0.81 22.30
N PHE A 159 -38.26 0.87 22.06
CA PHE A 159 -37.65 0.33 20.84
C PHE A 159 -37.87 -1.18 20.73
N LEU A 160 -37.48 -1.91 21.79
CA LEU A 160 -37.47 -3.37 21.80
C LEU A 160 -38.89 -3.92 21.64
N ASN A 161 -39.88 -3.37 22.35
CA ASN A 161 -41.28 -3.76 22.19
C ASN A 161 -41.75 -3.53 20.74
N SER A 162 -41.47 -2.36 20.16
CA SER A 162 -41.91 -2.01 18.80
C SER A 162 -41.37 -2.99 17.75
N MET A 163 -40.11 -3.39 17.86
CA MET A 163 -39.50 -4.35 16.96
C MET A 163 -39.97 -5.79 17.23
N ALA A 164 -40.11 -6.18 18.51
CA ALA A 164 -40.56 -7.51 18.90
C ALA A 164 -42.00 -7.80 18.47
N ASP A 165 -42.89 -6.81 18.53
CA ASP A 165 -44.28 -6.90 18.07
C ASP A 165 -44.39 -7.25 16.57
N ASP A 166 -43.37 -6.88 15.78
CA ASP A 166 -43.26 -7.21 14.35
C ASP A 166 -42.53 -8.55 14.09
N GLY A 167 -42.23 -9.32 15.14
CA GLY A 167 -41.62 -10.65 15.06
C GLY A 167 -40.10 -10.67 14.97
N TRP A 168 -39.43 -9.55 15.26
CA TRP A 168 -37.96 -9.51 15.34
C TRP A 168 -37.47 -9.97 16.71
N LEU A 169 -36.52 -10.89 16.74
CA LEU A 169 -35.68 -11.20 17.91
C LEU A 169 -34.81 -9.98 18.19
N VAL A 170 -35.00 -9.36 19.35
CA VAL A 170 -34.38 -8.07 19.68
C VAL A 170 -33.56 -8.14 20.95
N GLY A 171 -32.55 -7.28 21.03
CA GLY A 171 -31.68 -7.16 22.19
C GLY A 171 -31.18 -5.76 22.45
N LEU A 172 -30.70 -5.53 23.67
CA LEU A 172 -30.00 -4.32 24.05
C LEU A 172 -28.50 -4.50 23.85
N TYR A 173 -27.85 -3.55 23.20
CA TYR A 173 -26.40 -3.39 23.23
C TYR A 173 -26.01 -2.18 24.06
N SER A 174 -24.98 -2.37 24.92
CA SER A 174 -24.29 -1.28 25.61
C SER A 174 -23.00 -1.79 26.27
N CYS A 175 -22.11 -0.88 26.66
CA CYS A 175 -20.93 -1.23 27.43
C CYS A 175 -21.28 -1.66 28.87
N LYS A 176 -20.45 -2.54 29.46
CA LYS A 176 -20.69 -3.10 30.81
C LYS A 176 -20.95 -2.04 31.87
N SER A 177 -20.22 -0.93 31.85
CA SER A 177 -20.40 0.15 32.81
C SER A 177 -21.82 0.74 32.77
N TRP A 178 -22.41 0.85 31.59
CA TRP A 178 -23.76 1.36 31.42
C TRP A 178 -24.81 0.33 31.81
N LEU A 179 -24.61 -0.94 31.44
CA LEU A 179 -25.47 -2.03 31.86
C LEU A 179 -25.51 -2.17 33.39
N ASP A 180 -24.40 -1.92 34.09
CA ASP A 180 -24.33 -2.03 35.55
C ASP A 180 -24.93 -0.81 36.28
N SER A 181 -24.95 0.38 35.67
CA SER A 181 -25.19 1.63 36.42
C SER A 181 -26.13 2.66 35.77
N LYS A 182 -26.42 2.55 34.48
CA LYS A 182 -27.23 3.50 33.70
C LYS A 182 -28.56 2.92 33.21
N LEU A 183 -28.79 1.63 33.38
CA LEU A 183 -29.97 0.95 32.87
C LEU A 183 -30.54 0.01 33.95
N GLU A 184 -31.86 -0.17 33.98
CA GLU A 184 -32.49 -1.27 34.73
C GLU A 184 -32.33 -2.57 33.95
N THR A 185 -31.09 -3.01 33.74
CA THR A 185 -30.73 -4.10 32.81
C THR A 185 -31.47 -5.39 33.10
N ASP A 186 -31.61 -5.78 34.37
CA ASP A 186 -32.36 -6.98 34.77
C ASP A 186 -33.82 -6.96 34.31
N LYS A 187 -34.44 -5.77 34.25
CA LYS A 187 -35.84 -5.61 33.81
C LYS A 187 -35.98 -5.73 32.29
N ILE A 188 -35.05 -5.15 31.54
CA ILE A 188 -35.02 -5.24 30.07
C ILE A 188 -34.71 -6.68 29.66
N CYS A 189 -33.66 -7.24 30.25
CA CYS A 189 -33.14 -8.57 29.96
C CYS A 189 -33.95 -9.73 30.57
N ALA A 190 -35.03 -9.44 31.30
CA ALA A 190 -36.03 -10.44 31.66
C ALA A 190 -36.84 -10.89 30.44
N GLN A 191 -36.81 -10.12 29.34
CA GLN A 191 -37.63 -10.33 28.15
C GLN A 191 -36.78 -10.36 26.87
N TYR A 192 -35.71 -9.56 26.81
CA TYR A 192 -34.93 -9.32 25.59
C TYR A 192 -33.48 -9.78 25.69
N GLU A 193 -32.84 -9.94 24.52
CA GLU A 193 -31.44 -10.34 24.41
C GLU A 193 -30.49 -9.24 24.92
N CYS A 194 -29.24 -9.62 25.18
CA CYS A 194 -28.21 -8.70 25.65
C CYS A 194 -26.90 -8.95 24.93
N TRP A 195 -26.35 -7.90 24.33
CA TRP A 195 -25.01 -7.86 23.76
C TRP A 195 -24.17 -6.86 24.55
N MET A 196 -23.19 -7.35 25.29
CA MET A 196 -22.40 -6.51 26.19
C MET A 196 -21.03 -6.22 25.59
N ALA A 197 -20.58 -4.96 25.66
CA ALA A 197 -19.19 -4.61 25.39
C ALA A 197 -18.35 -4.57 26.67
N LEU A 198 -17.25 -5.30 26.69
CA LEU A 198 -16.24 -5.25 27.75
C LEU A 198 -14.87 -5.62 27.21
N TYR A 199 -13.93 -4.67 27.23
CA TYR A 199 -12.58 -4.85 26.72
C TYR A 199 -11.61 -5.08 27.88
N LEU A 200 -11.00 -6.26 27.94
CA LEU A 200 -10.05 -6.61 28.99
C LEU A 200 -8.64 -6.11 28.63
N SER A 201 -7.93 -5.53 29.61
CA SER A 201 -6.67 -4.81 29.42
C SER A 201 -5.47 -5.64 28.97
N SER A 202 -5.55 -6.98 28.98
CA SER A 202 -4.41 -7.87 28.73
C SER A 202 -4.32 -8.44 27.32
N GLY A 203 -5.33 -8.27 26.45
CA GLY A 203 -5.32 -8.83 25.09
C GLY A 203 -5.09 -10.36 25.01
N SER A 204 -5.17 -11.10 26.14
CA SER A 204 -4.70 -12.48 26.29
C SER A 204 -5.79 -13.42 26.88
N TYR A 205 -6.64 -13.90 25.98
CA TYR A 205 -6.88 -15.31 25.62
C TYR A 205 -7.24 -16.45 26.61
N ALA A 206 -7.66 -16.24 27.86
CA ALA A 206 -8.03 -17.39 28.73
C ALA A 206 -9.34 -17.29 29.53
N THR A 207 -10.17 -16.27 29.29
CA THR A 207 -11.44 -16.07 30.01
C THR A 207 -12.68 -16.03 29.11
N TYR A 208 -12.53 -16.35 27.83
CA TYR A 208 -13.64 -16.50 26.88
C TYR A 208 -14.76 -17.42 27.37
N ASP A 209 -14.38 -18.55 27.96
CA ASP A 209 -15.33 -19.57 28.39
C ASP A 209 -15.99 -19.27 29.76
N ARG A 210 -15.59 -18.19 30.44
CA ARG A 210 -16.10 -17.82 31.77
C ARG A 210 -16.95 -16.56 31.79
N TYR A 211 -17.12 -15.90 30.64
CA TYR A 211 -18.02 -14.75 30.52
C TYR A 211 -19.46 -15.14 30.15
N ASP A 212 -19.86 -16.40 30.37
CA ASP A 212 -21.21 -16.90 30.09
C ASP A 212 -22.30 -16.32 31.02
N GLU A 213 -21.93 -15.76 32.18
CA GLU A 213 -22.88 -15.59 33.27
C GLU A 213 -23.85 -14.39 33.09
N PHE A 214 -23.66 -13.53 32.09
CA PHE A 214 -24.36 -12.23 32.02
C PHE A 214 -24.94 -11.77 30.67
N CYS A 215 -24.55 -12.31 29.51
CA CYS A 215 -25.07 -11.83 28.20
C CYS A 215 -25.11 -12.94 27.12
N GLY A 216 -26.03 -12.82 26.16
CA GLY A 216 -26.15 -13.77 25.06
C GLY A 216 -25.09 -13.57 23.97
N MET A 217 -24.46 -12.39 23.95
CA MET A 217 -23.32 -12.06 23.10
C MET A 217 -22.38 -11.09 23.82
N TRP A 218 -21.08 -11.22 23.59
CA TRP A 218 -20.04 -10.38 24.19
C TRP A 218 -19.10 -9.82 23.11
N GLN A 219 -19.01 -8.49 23.04
CA GLN A 219 -17.97 -7.77 22.29
C GLN A 219 -16.75 -7.58 23.18
N TYR A 220 -15.66 -8.24 22.81
CA TYR A 220 -14.49 -8.40 23.67
C TYR A 220 -13.30 -7.52 23.27
N SER A 221 -13.32 -6.96 22.06
CA SER A 221 -12.27 -6.09 21.52
C SER A 221 -12.86 -5.13 20.53
N ALA A 222 -12.35 -3.89 20.53
CA ALA A 222 -12.60 -2.87 19.50
C ALA A 222 -11.37 -2.58 18.63
N THR A 223 -10.29 -3.33 18.84
CA THR A 223 -9.01 -3.14 18.14
C THR A 223 -8.55 -4.44 17.49
N GLY A 224 -9.48 -5.31 17.13
CA GLY A 224 -9.20 -6.55 16.42
C GLY A 224 -8.55 -6.31 15.06
N ARG A 225 -7.95 -7.36 14.52
CA ARG A 225 -7.46 -7.44 13.13
C ARG A 225 -8.00 -8.73 12.53
N VAL A 226 -8.79 -8.60 11.47
CA VAL A 226 -9.35 -9.73 10.72
C VAL A 226 -8.99 -9.51 9.26
N GLU A 227 -8.40 -10.52 8.62
CA GLU A 227 -8.07 -10.43 7.21
C GLU A 227 -9.35 -10.20 6.38
N GLY A 228 -9.33 -9.26 5.46
CA GLY A 228 -10.52 -8.85 4.72
C GLY A 228 -11.34 -7.72 5.37
N VAL A 229 -10.94 -7.22 6.54
CA VAL A 229 -11.50 -5.98 7.12
C VAL A 229 -10.42 -4.91 7.20
N PRO A 230 -10.60 -3.74 6.56
CA PRO A 230 -9.65 -2.63 6.69
C PRO A 230 -9.60 -2.09 8.13
N GLY A 231 -8.39 -2.00 8.70
CA GLY A 231 -8.16 -1.33 9.98
C GLY A 231 -8.59 -2.12 11.24
N ASN A 232 -9.08 -1.39 12.25
CA ASN A 232 -9.61 -2.00 13.48
C ASN A 232 -10.99 -2.60 13.23
N VAL A 233 -11.25 -3.75 13.84
CA VAL A 233 -12.56 -4.38 13.81
C VAL A 233 -13.00 -4.80 15.22
N ASP A 234 -14.29 -4.66 15.47
CA ASP A 234 -14.95 -5.08 16.69
C ASP A 234 -15.20 -6.60 16.66
N MET A 235 -14.87 -7.27 17.75
CA MET A 235 -14.77 -8.73 17.81
C MET A 235 -15.73 -9.30 18.84
N ASN A 236 -16.47 -10.34 18.45
CA ASN A 236 -17.60 -10.86 19.22
C ASN A 236 -17.57 -12.37 19.39
N VAL A 237 -18.10 -12.81 20.52
CA VAL A 237 -18.52 -14.20 20.76
C VAL A 237 -19.99 -14.26 21.13
N ALA A 238 -20.72 -15.20 20.53
CA ALA A 238 -22.10 -15.50 20.90
C ALA A 238 -22.16 -16.74 21.78
N PHE A 239 -23.01 -16.72 22.81
CA PHE A 239 -23.24 -17.82 23.76
C PHE A 239 -24.61 -18.48 23.55
N LYS A 240 -25.25 -18.20 22.42
CA LYS A 240 -26.54 -18.77 22.03
C LYS A 240 -26.51 -19.12 20.55
N ASP A 241 -27.21 -20.20 20.21
CA ASP A 241 -27.53 -20.55 18.82
C ASP A 241 -28.68 -19.65 18.31
N TYR A 242 -28.37 -18.39 18.03
CA TYR A 242 -29.37 -17.45 17.48
C TYR A 242 -29.98 -17.91 16.15
N PRO A 243 -29.22 -18.50 15.20
CA PRO A 243 -29.82 -19.06 13.99
C PRO A 243 -30.93 -20.07 14.30
N ASP A 244 -30.67 -21.01 15.21
CA ASP A 244 -31.65 -22.02 15.63
C ASP A 244 -32.84 -21.38 16.36
N ILE A 245 -32.60 -20.45 17.28
CA ILE A 245 -33.67 -19.71 17.98
C ILE A 245 -34.60 -19.04 16.96
N CYS A 246 -34.05 -18.34 15.97
CA CYS A 246 -34.85 -17.66 14.95
C CYS A 246 -35.69 -18.65 14.14
N MET A 247 -35.11 -19.78 13.72
CA MET A 247 -35.81 -20.80 12.93
C MET A 247 -36.85 -21.59 13.73
N GLN A 248 -36.53 -21.98 14.96
CA GLN A 248 -37.40 -22.78 15.83
C GLN A 248 -38.66 -21.99 16.18
N PHE A 249 -38.49 -20.73 16.57
CA PHE A 249 -39.59 -19.89 17.05
C PHE A 249 -40.18 -18.99 15.97
N GLY A 250 -39.69 -19.07 14.73
CA GLY A 250 -40.24 -18.30 13.61
C GLY A 250 -40.08 -16.79 13.78
N LEU A 251 -38.89 -16.36 14.19
CA LEU A 251 -38.53 -14.95 14.38
C LEU A 251 -37.73 -14.45 13.17
N ASN A 252 -37.52 -13.14 13.05
CA ASN A 252 -36.64 -12.52 12.05
C ASN A 252 -36.97 -12.88 10.58
N GLY A 253 -38.25 -13.02 10.25
CA GLY A 253 -38.70 -13.39 8.91
C GLY A 253 -38.62 -14.89 8.58
N TYR A 254 -38.34 -15.75 9.56
CA TYR A 254 -38.44 -17.21 9.45
C TYR A 254 -39.83 -17.72 9.88
N SER A 255 -40.22 -18.89 9.37
CA SER A 255 -41.42 -19.60 9.84
C SER A 255 -41.01 -20.63 10.90
N ALA A 256 -41.80 -20.75 11.98
CA ALA A 256 -41.52 -21.68 13.06
C ALA A 256 -41.47 -23.13 12.55
N ASN A 257 -40.42 -23.86 12.93
CA ASN A 257 -40.21 -25.26 12.55
C ASN A 257 -40.06 -26.09 13.82
N GLY A 258 -41.09 -26.85 14.20
CA GLY A 258 -41.21 -27.56 15.49
C GLY A 258 -40.33 -28.80 15.67
N ASP A 259 -39.20 -28.89 14.99
CA ASP A 259 -38.27 -30.02 15.07
C ASP A 259 -37.28 -29.83 16.22
N ASP A 260 -37.49 -30.54 17.33
CA ASP A 260 -36.69 -30.44 18.54
C ASP A 260 -35.74 -31.64 18.66
N PHE A 261 -34.45 -31.40 18.43
CA PHE A 261 -33.43 -32.37 18.81
C PHE A 261 -33.10 -32.21 20.28
N LYS A 262 -33.13 -33.30 21.06
CA LYS A 262 -32.74 -33.31 22.47
C LYS A 262 -31.48 -34.13 22.68
N LEU A 263 -30.54 -33.58 23.43
CA LEU A 263 -29.38 -34.33 23.94
C LEU A 263 -29.60 -34.63 25.42
N LEU A 264 -29.71 -35.91 25.77
CA LEU A 264 -30.00 -36.39 27.11
C LEU A 264 -28.83 -37.19 27.68
N ASN A 265 -28.70 -37.21 29.01
CA ASN A 265 -27.75 -38.07 29.74
C ASN A 265 -26.30 -38.00 29.23
N TYR A 266 -25.88 -36.85 28.70
CA TYR A 266 -24.52 -36.65 28.22
C TYR A 266 -23.58 -36.34 29.38
N LYS A 267 -22.30 -36.66 29.20
CA LYS A 267 -21.25 -36.23 30.13
C LYS A 267 -20.63 -34.95 29.57
N GLU A 268 -20.56 -33.90 30.38
CA GLU A 268 -19.83 -32.70 29.99
C GLU A 268 -18.35 -33.01 29.82
N VAL A 269 -17.78 -32.54 28.71
CA VAL A 269 -16.35 -32.60 28.48
C VAL A 269 -15.66 -31.62 29.44
N PRO A 270 -14.58 -32.02 30.14
CA PRO A 270 -13.82 -31.09 30.97
C PRO A 270 -13.28 -29.94 30.13
N SER A 271 -13.33 -28.71 30.65
CA SER A 271 -12.76 -27.53 29.99
C SER A 271 -11.23 -27.57 29.91
N ILE A 272 -10.58 -28.39 30.75
CA ILE A 272 -9.13 -28.60 30.76
C ILE A 272 -8.83 -30.10 30.83
N LEU A 273 -7.96 -30.57 29.94
CA LEU A 273 -7.44 -31.94 29.91
C LEU A 273 -5.91 -31.93 29.88
N ALA A 274 -5.28 -32.98 30.41
CA ALA A 274 -3.85 -33.18 30.21
C ALA A 274 -3.57 -33.82 28.83
N VAL A 275 -2.40 -33.54 28.24
CA VAL A 275 -1.92 -34.29 27.06
C VAL A 275 -1.95 -35.80 27.38
N GLY A 276 -2.52 -36.59 26.48
CA GLY A 276 -2.69 -38.03 26.70
C GLY A 276 -3.94 -38.44 27.48
N GLU A 277 -4.72 -37.50 28.01
CA GLU A 277 -5.94 -37.81 28.75
C GLU A 277 -7.09 -38.25 27.83
N ALA A 278 -7.72 -39.37 28.18
CA ALA A 278 -8.85 -39.91 27.42
C ALA A 278 -10.19 -39.36 27.93
N PHE A 279 -11.11 -39.11 26.99
CA PHE A 279 -12.50 -38.77 27.29
C PHE A 279 -13.44 -39.61 26.43
N THR A 280 -14.48 -40.16 27.07
CA THR A 280 -15.49 -40.98 26.40
C THR A 280 -16.72 -40.13 26.11
N VAL A 281 -17.10 -40.07 24.83
CA VAL A 281 -18.33 -39.42 24.37
C VAL A 281 -19.52 -40.21 24.89
N ASN A 282 -20.46 -39.55 25.57
CA ASN A 282 -21.67 -40.18 26.09
C ASN A 282 -22.88 -39.27 25.86
N GLY A 283 -24.06 -39.87 25.80
CA GLY A 283 -25.34 -39.18 25.67
C GLY A 283 -26.26 -39.84 24.66
N VAL A 284 -27.54 -39.45 24.70
CA VAL A 284 -28.56 -39.95 23.78
C VAL A 284 -29.17 -38.77 23.05
N ILE A 285 -29.15 -38.82 21.72
CA ILE A 285 -29.82 -37.85 20.86
C ILE A 285 -31.21 -38.38 20.53
N LEU A 286 -32.22 -37.53 20.68
CA LEU A 286 -33.59 -37.76 20.21
C LEU A 286 -33.93 -36.72 19.14
N SER A 287 -34.61 -37.12 18.07
CA SER A 287 -35.25 -36.23 17.11
C SER A 287 -36.77 -36.41 17.19
N SER A 288 -37.50 -35.30 17.34
CA SER A 288 -38.97 -35.33 17.36
C SER A 288 -39.57 -35.49 15.95
N GLU A 289 -38.87 -35.04 14.91
CA GLU A 289 -39.37 -35.03 13.53
C GLU A 289 -38.48 -35.87 12.58
N GLY A 290 -38.81 -37.15 12.47
CA GLY A 290 -38.19 -38.07 11.51
C GLY A 290 -36.92 -38.76 12.03
N ASN A 291 -36.35 -39.60 11.17
CA ASN A 291 -35.14 -40.35 11.52
C ASN A 291 -33.90 -39.47 11.36
N LEU A 292 -32.97 -39.64 12.30
CA LEU A 292 -31.62 -39.12 12.18
C LEU A 292 -30.99 -39.74 10.93
N SER A 293 -30.24 -38.94 10.17
CA SER A 293 -29.53 -39.33 8.94
C SER A 293 -28.01 -39.20 9.09
N ASN A 294 -27.55 -38.32 9.99
CA ASN A 294 -26.14 -38.20 10.37
C ASN A 294 -26.01 -37.75 11.82
N VAL A 295 -25.07 -38.31 12.57
CA VAL A 295 -24.68 -37.86 13.91
C VAL A 295 -23.15 -37.84 13.97
N THR A 296 -22.57 -36.73 14.41
CA THR A 296 -21.12 -36.54 14.48
C THR A 296 -20.71 -36.04 15.85
N ALA A 297 -19.68 -36.62 16.43
CA ALA A 297 -19.02 -36.11 17.63
C ALA A 297 -17.51 -36.00 17.37
N GLY A 298 -16.89 -34.89 17.76
CA GLY A 298 -15.46 -34.67 17.53
C GLY A 298 -14.89 -33.42 18.21
N MET A 299 -13.57 -33.30 18.16
CA MET A 299 -12.80 -32.10 18.52
C MET A 299 -12.39 -31.37 17.25
N TYR A 300 -12.52 -30.06 17.27
CA TYR A 300 -12.20 -29.16 16.17
C TYR A 300 -11.11 -28.19 16.62
N ASP A 301 -10.19 -27.85 15.73
CA ASP A 301 -9.21 -26.80 15.97
C ASP A 301 -9.89 -25.40 15.90
N PRO A 302 -9.19 -24.31 16.27
CA PRO A 302 -9.75 -22.97 16.20
C PRO A 302 -10.13 -22.50 14.78
N ALA A 303 -9.54 -23.10 13.74
CA ALA A 303 -9.91 -22.84 12.34
C ALA A 303 -11.18 -23.61 11.90
N GLY A 304 -11.75 -24.42 12.81
CA GLY A 304 -12.96 -25.20 12.55
C GLY A 304 -12.71 -26.53 11.82
N ASN A 305 -11.46 -26.96 11.65
CA ASN A 305 -11.15 -28.27 11.10
C ASN A 305 -11.28 -29.35 12.17
N MET A 306 -11.81 -30.52 11.79
CA MET A 306 -11.97 -31.63 12.72
C MET A 306 -10.62 -32.32 13.00
N ALA A 307 -10.04 -32.09 14.17
CA ALA A 307 -8.80 -32.71 14.60
C ALA A 307 -8.98 -34.20 14.92
N THR A 308 -10.08 -34.58 15.55
CA THR A 308 -10.47 -35.98 15.75
C THR A 308 -11.99 -36.09 15.88
N GLY A 309 -12.60 -37.15 15.37
CA GLY A 309 -14.05 -37.30 15.45
C GLY A 309 -14.58 -38.51 14.68
N ARG A 310 -15.85 -38.82 14.90
CA ARG A 310 -16.57 -39.88 14.19
C ARG A 310 -17.97 -39.44 13.82
N SER A 311 -18.40 -39.85 12.63
CA SER A 311 -19.77 -39.69 12.17
C SER A 311 -20.43 -41.05 12.00
N ALA A 312 -21.74 -41.12 12.24
CA ALA A 312 -22.59 -42.28 11.98
C ALA A 312 -23.84 -41.83 11.22
N GLY A 313 -24.35 -42.69 10.35
CA GLY A 313 -25.63 -42.51 9.66
C GLY A 313 -26.71 -43.40 10.25
N PRO A 314 -27.27 -43.09 11.43
CA PRO A 314 -28.37 -43.86 11.98
C PRO A 314 -29.59 -43.84 11.06
N ARG A 315 -30.55 -44.73 11.30
CA ARG A 315 -31.82 -44.78 10.57
C ARG A 315 -33.04 -44.75 11.52
N GLY A 316 -32.82 -44.37 12.77
CA GLY A 316 -33.87 -44.21 13.79
C GLY A 316 -33.95 -42.76 14.26
N ASN A 317 -34.99 -42.44 15.01
CA ASN A 317 -35.19 -41.12 15.64
C ASN A 317 -34.39 -40.95 16.96
N GLN A 318 -33.59 -41.95 17.34
CA GLN A 318 -32.73 -41.93 18.51
C GLN A 318 -31.34 -42.47 18.17
N TYR A 319 -30.29 -41.95 18.81
CA TYR A 319 -28.93 -42.45 18.67
C TYR A 319 -28.13 -42.34 19.99
N ASP A 320 -27.35 -43.39 20.31
CA ASP A 320 -26.45 -43.43 21.47
C ASP A 320 -25.03 -42.97 21.06
N LEU A 321 -24.59 -41.86 21.63
CA LEU A 321 -23.29 -41.25 21.32
C LEU A 321 -22.09 -42.10 21.79
N SER A 322 -22.29 -43.03 22.72
CA SER A 322 -21.20 -43.91 23.18
C SER A 322 -20.62 -44.75 22.05
N GLU A 323 -21.43 -45.06 21.02
CA GLU A 323 -21.01 -45.75 19.80
C GLU A 323 -19.97 -44.97 18.98
N LEU A 324 -19.87 -43.65 19.17
CA LEU A 324 -18.88 -42.81 18.48
C LEU A 324 -17.53 -42.74 19.21
N SER A 325 -17.47 -43.14 20.48
CA SER A 325 -16.31 -42.91 21.36
C SER A 325 -14.98 -43.43 20.82
N GLU A 326 -14.97 -44.59 20.17
CA GLU A 326 -13.73 -45.17 19.62
C GLU A 326 -13.07 -44.31 18.53
N GLY A 327 -13.85 -43.46 17.85
CA GLY A 327 -13.33 -42.57 16.81
C GLY A 327 -12.99 -41.16 17.29
N VAL A 328 -13.33 -40.80 18.54
CA VAL A 328 -13.02 -39.49 19.12
C VAL A 328 -11.78 -39.61 20.01
N LYS A 329 -10.59 -39.49 19.40
CA LYS A 329 -9.30 -39.81 20.02
C LYS A 329 -8.66 -38.60 20.70
N ILE A 330 -9.34 -38.04 21.71
CA ILE A 330 -8.88 -36.84 22.43
C ILE A 330 -7.48 -37.02 23.04
N SER A 331 -7.15 -38.22 23.53
CA SER A 331 -5.84 -38.52 24.12
C SER A 331 -4.67 -38.47 23.13
N GLN A 332 -4.92 -38.33 21.83
CA GLN A 332 -3.88 -38.22 20.80
C GLN A 332 -3.63 -36.77 20.36
N LEU A 333 -4.40 -35.83 20.89
CA LEU A 333 -4.27 -34.42 20.55
C LEU A 333 -3.08 -33.79 21.28
N PRO A 334 -2.27 -32.95 20.60
CA PRO A 334 -1.23 -32.17 21.25
C PRO A 334 -1.84 -31.05 22.12
N ALA A 335 -1.01 -30.44 22.96
CA ALA A 335 -1.39 -29.27 23.73
C ALA A 335 -1.91 -28.16 22.81
N GLY A 336 -2.99 -27.50 23.21
CA GLY A 336 -3.68 -26.50 22.40
C GLY A 336 -5.15 -26.30 22.81
N SER A 337 -5.80 -25.37 22.13
CA SER A 337 -7.22 -25.06 22.32
C SER A 337 -8.05 -25.74 21.24
N TYR A 338 -9.13 -26.41 21.65
CA TYR A 338 -10.02 -27.15 20.77
C TYR A 338 -11.48 -26.88 21.12
N ILE A 339 -12.37 -27.19 20.18
CA ILE A 339 -13.82 -27.15 20.37
C ILE A 339 -14.36 -28.57 20.27
N TYR A 340 -14.86 -29.13 21.37
CA TYR A 340 -15.66 -30.35 21.35
C TYR A 340 -17.05 -30.04 20.81
N ARG A 341 -17.50 -30.75 19.78
CA ARG A 341 -18.79 -30.52 19.13
C ARG A 341 -19.53 -31.84 18.85
N VAL A 342 -20.83 -31.85 19.16
CA VAL A 342 -21.78 -32.90 18.79
C VAL A 342 -22.83 -32.30 17.85
N THR A 343 -23.02 -32.91 16.69
CA THR A 343 -24.01 -32.51 15.68
C THR A 343 -24.92 -33.66 15.30
N ALA A 344 -26.17 -33.35 14.98
CA ALA A 344 -27.16 -34.32 14.52
C ALA A 344 -27.89 -33.76 13.31
N THR A 345 -28.25 -34.63 12.37
CA THR A 345 -28.98 -34.30 11.15
C THR A 345 -30.17 -35.24 11.02
N ASN A 346 -31.31 -34.74 10.60
CA ASN A 346 -32.47 -35.52 10.17
C ASN A 346 -32.91 -35.05 8.76
N ILE A 347 -34.13 -35.40 8.35
CA ILE A 347 -34.68 -34.99 7.05
C ILE A 347 -34.99 -33.49 6.94
N LYS A 348 -35.08 -32.77 8.06
CA LYS A 348 -35.43 -31.35 8.11
C LYS A 348 -34.19 -30.47 8.15
N ARG A 349 -33.20 -30.81 9.00
CA ARG A 349 -32.03 -29.95 9.26
C ARG A 349 -30.87 -30.68 9.94
N THR A 350 -29.74 -29.98 10.02
CA THR A 350 -28.58 -30.29 10.89
C THR A 350 -28.57 -29.32 12.07
N ARG A 351 -28.27 -29.81 13.28
CA ARG A 351 -28.17 -29.01 14.51
C ARG A 351 -26.90 -29.36 15.29
N ILE A 352 -26.24 -28.35 15.85
CA ILE A 352 -25.20 -28.52 16.88
C ILE A 352 -25.93 -28.70 18.21
N LEU A 353 -25.75 -29.85 18.86
CA LEU A 353 -26.43 -30.19 20.11
C LEU A 353 -25.59 -29.93 21.36
N LEU A 354 -24.27 -29.89 21.18
CA LEU A 354 -23.31 -29.58 22.22
C LEU A 354 -22.09 -29.00 21.56
N GLN A 355 -21.60 -27.88 22.08
CA GLN A 355 -20.31 -27.29 21.71
C GLN A 355 -19.62 -26.81 22.99
N ARG A 356 -18.34 -27.09 23.17
CA ARG A 356 -17.56 -26.69 24.36
C ARG A 356 -16.10 -26.47 23.99
N SER A 357 -15.51 -25.38 24.49
CA SER A 357 -14.06 -25.20 24.47
C SER A 357 -13.38 -26.20 25.41
N VAL A 358 -12.23 -26.73 24.96
CA VAL A 358 -11.40 -27.67 25.71
C VAL A 358 -9.94 -27.29 25.49
N HIS A 359 -9.24 -26.98 26.58
CA HIS A 359 -7.80 -26.75 26.56
C HIS A 359 -7.06 -28.02 26.94
N ILE A 360 -6.15 -28.46 26.07
CA ILE A 360 -5.24 -29.56 26.34
C ILE A 360 -3.90 -28.94 26.75
N THR A 361 -3.41 -29.25 27.95
CA THR A 361 -2.14 -28.72 28.46
C THR A 361 -1.26 -29.85 29.02
N GLU A 362 0.05 -29.63 29.11
CA GLU A 362 1.01 -30.68 29.52
C GLU A 362 0.66 -31.34 30.87
N ALA A 363 0.29 -30.54 31.87
CA ALA A 363 -0.05 -31.01 33.21
C ALA A 363 -1.54 -30.85 33.56
N GLY A 364 -2.40 -30.56 32.59
CA GLY A 364 -3.80 -30.23 32.83
C GLY A 364 -3.97 -29.02 33.76
N VAL A 365 -3.03 -28.07 33.68
CA VAL A 365 -3.04 -26.76 34.36
C VAL A 365 -3.08 -25.68 33.29
N LEU A 366 -3.93 -24.67 33.49
CA LEU A 366 -4.05 -23.48 32.68
C LEU A 366 -3.77 -22.26 33.58
N ALA A 367 -3.03 -21.29 33.06
CA ALA A 367 -2.71 -20.06 33.77
C ALA A 367 -3.20 -18.85 32.97
N THR A 368 -3.68 -17.83 33.67
CA THR A 368 -4.19 -16.58 33.08
C THR A 368 -3.60 -15.39 33.80
N ASP A 369 -3.44 -14.28 33.08
CA ASP A 369 -3.02 -12.98 33.65
C ASP A 369 -1.70 -13.04 34.45
N LEU A 370 -0.79 -13.94 34.04
CA LEU A 370 0.52 -14.04 34.64
C LEU A 370 1.32 -12.76 34.34
N ASN A 371 1.99 -12.23 35.36
CA ASN A 371 2.94 -11.14 35.19
C ASN A 371 4.39 -11.59 35.43
N ALA A 372 5.32 -10.89 34.80
CA ALA A 372 6.75 -10.96 35.08
C ALA A 372 7.28 -9.55 35.32
N PRO A 373 8.30 -9.38 36.17
CA PRO A 373 9.01 -8.11 36.25
C PRO A 373 9.65 -7.77 34.90
N LYS A 374 9.65 -6.49 34.53
CA LYS A 374 10.39 -5.94 33.39
C LYS A 374 11.24 -4.78 33.91
N ASP A 375 12.54 -4.79 33.64
CA ASP A 375 13.52 -3.74 34.01
C ASP A 375 13.22 -3.02 35.33
N LEU A 376 13.54 -3.66 36.45
CA LEU A 376 13.33 -3.09 37.79
C LEU A 376 14.46 -2.14 38.16
N ALA A 377 14.16 -1.06 38.87
CA ALA A 377 15.20 -0.33 39.59
C ALA A 377 15.48 -0.99 40.95
N LEU A 378 16.70 -0.81 41.46
CA LEU A 378 17.12 -1.34 42.74
C LEU A 378 16.16 -0.88 43.84
N GLY A 379 15.61 -1.83 44.60
CA GLY A 379 14.63 -1.58 45.64
C GLY A 379 13.17 -1.51 45.18
N ASP A 380 12.88 -1.73 43.89
CA ASP A 380 11.52 -1.79 43.40
C ASP A 380 10.78 -3.03 43.89
N VAL A 381 9.49 -2.84 44.18
CA VAL A 381 8.60 -3.90 44.65
C VAL A 381 7.89 -4.50 43.45
N PHE A 382 7.86 -5.82 43.39
CA PHE A 382 7.09 -6.58 42.42
C PHE A 382 6.12 -7.52 43.15
N SER A 383 4.88 -7.54 42.71
CA SER A 383 3.85 -8.45 43.24
C SER A 383 3.44 -9.43 42.14
N PRO A 384 3.58 -10.75 42.36
CA PRO A 384 3.08 -11.74 41.43
C PRO A 384 1.56 -11.63 41.27
N GLU A 385 1.08 -11.74 40.03
CA GLU A 385 -0.32 -11.72 39.66
C GLU A 385 -0.62 -12.89 38.71
N GLY A 386 -1.89 -13.26 38.65
CA GLY A 386 -2.40 -14.29 37.74
C GLY A 386 -3.14 -15.42 38.45
N LYS A 387 -3.96 -16.14 37.69
CA LYS A 387 -4.82 -17.21 38.20
C LYS A 387 -4.50 -18.53 37.53
N LEU A 388 -4.43 -19.58 38.34
CA LEU A 388 -4.22 -20.95 37.91
C LEU A 388 -5.53 -21.72 38.05
N ILE A 389 -5.84 -22.53 37.05
CA ILE A 389 -6.93 -23.52 37.06
C ILE A 389 -6.33 -24.86 36.67
N ALA A 390 -6.74 -25.94 37.32
CA ALA A 390 -6.27 -27.27 37.02
C ALA A 390 -7.42 -28.28 36.99
N SER A 391 -7.30 -29.25 36.09
CA SER A 391 -8.18 -30.43 35.98
C SER A 391 -8.17 -31.31 37.22
N THR A 392 -7.11 -31.21 38.04
CA THR A 392 -6.95 -31.90 39.33
C THR A 392 -6.31 -30.95 40.34
N ASN A 393 -6.36 -31.28 41.64
CA ASN A 393 -5.78 -30.43 42.68
C ASN A 393 -4.30 -30.11 42.40
N LEU A 394 -3.96 -28.82 42.49
CA LEU A 394 -2.60 -28.31 42.50
C LEU A 394 -1.92 -28.75 43.80
N SER A 395 -0.94 -29.65 43.66
CA SER A 395 -0.11 -30.14 44.76
C SER A 395 1.03 -29.18 45.09
N ASN A 396 1.51 -28.42 44.10
CA ASN A 396 2.54 -27.41 44.28
C ASN A 396 2.44 -26.29 43.25
N VAL A 397 2.77 -25.07 43.66
CA VAL A 397 2.96 -23.89 42.79
C VAL A 397 4.23 -23.18 43.27
N THR A 398 5.16 -22.89 42.36
CA THR A 398 6.44 -22.26 42.71
C THR A 398 6.73 -21.06 41.83
N ILE A 399 7.27 -20.01 42.44
CA ILE A 399 7.90 -18.89 41.75
C ILE A 399 9.39 -18.95 42.08
N THR A 400 10.25 -18.94 41.06
CA THR A 400 11.70 -19.07 41.21
C THR A 400 12.41 -17.92 40.49
N ILE A 401 13.41 -17.34 41.15
CA ILE A 401 14.33 -16.38 40.54
C ILE A 401 15.66 -17.09 40.30
N LEU A 402 16.11 -17.09 39.06
CA LEU A 402 17.40 -17.64 38.65
C LEU A 402 18.34 -16.49 38.26
N SER A 403 19.64 -16.67 38.45
CA SER A 403 20.67 -15.81 37.85
C SER A 403 20.62 -15.94 36.33
N GLY A 404 20.67 -14.82 35.58
CA GLY A 404 20.62 -14.82 34.12
C GLY A 404 21.79 -15.56 33.47
N ASP A 405 23.00 -15.40 34.01
CA ASP A 405 24.21 -15.96 33.38
C ASP A 405 24.44 -17.45 33.70
N THR A 406 24.04 -17.88 34.89
CA THR A 406 24.35 -19.22 35.41
C THR A 406 23.13 -20.11 35.60
N GLU A 407 21.93 -19.55 35.44
CA GLU A 407 20.63 -20.16 35.77
C GLU A 407 20.55 -20.72 37.20
N LYS A 408 21.42 -20.25 38.09
CA LYS A 408 21.43 -20.70 39.48
C LYS A 408 20.25 -20.10 40.22
N GLU A 409 19.51 -20.94 40.94
CA GLU A 409 18.43 -20.50 41.83
C GLU A 409 18.95 -19.58 42.94
N LEU A 410 18.34 -18.39 43.01
CA LEU A 410 18.64 -17.34 43.99
C LEU A 410 17.52 -17.21 45.03
N GLN A 411 16.27 -17.30 44.59
CA GLN A 411 15.10 -17.23 45.46
C GLN A 411 14.00 -18.18 44.98
N ARG A 412 13.17 -18.65 45.92
CA ARG A 412 11.99 -19.48 45.64
C ARG A 412 10.86 -19.16 46.62
N ALA A 413 9.66 -18.96 46.09
CA ALA A 413 8.40 -18.97 46.82
C ALA A 413 7.61 -20.22 46.43
N GLU A 414 6.94 -20.86 47.39
CA GLU A 414 6.22 -22.13 47.19
C GLU A 414 4.86 -22.09 47.90
N ALA A 415 3.82 -22.59 47.23
CA ALA A 415 2.47 -22.76 47.78
C ALA A 415 1.97 -24.17 47.49
N LYS A 416 1.20 -24.75 48.42
CA LYS A 416 0.57 -26.08 48.31
C LYS A 416 -0.95 -25.97 48.41
N PRO A 417 -1.64 -25.53 47.34
CA PRO A 417 -3.04 -25.12 47.43
C PRO A 417 -3.97 -26.28 47.80
N ASN A 418 -3.70 -27.48 47.27
CA ASN A 418 -4.60 -28.64 47.32
C ASN A 418 -6.03 -28.31 46.87
N LYS A 419 -6.12 -27.47 45.83
CA LYS A 419 -7.35 -27.01 45.18
C LYS A 419 -7.16 -27.02 43.67
N THR A 420 -8.25 -27.01 42.92
CA THR A 420 -8.25 -26.93 41.45
C THR A 420 -8.01 -25.51 40.94
N ASP A 421 -7.95 -24.51 41.83
CA ASP A 421 -7.68 -23.12 41.52
C ASP A 421 -6.66 -22.52 42.48
N PHE A 422 -5.92 -21.51 42.02
CA PHE A 422 -4.97 -20.76 42.85
C PHE A 422 -4.76 -19.34 42.31
N ASP A 423 -4.69 -18.35 43.20
CA ASP A 423 -4.40 -16.96 42.85
C ASP A 423 -2.96 -16.63 43.27
N LEU A 424 -2.12 -16.24 42.30
CA LEU A 424 -0.71 -15.94 42.53
C LEU A 424 -0.51 -14.69 43.37
N SER A 425 -1.51 -13.81 43.49
CA SER A 425 -1.46 -12.65 44.39
C SER A 425 -1.34 -13.05 45.87
N GLN A 426 -1.58 -14.33 46.19
CA GLN A 426 -1.37 -14.90 47.52
C GLN A 426 0.09 -15.26 47.80
N MET A 427 0.95 -15.26 46.78
CA MET A 427 2.39 -15.50 46.89
C MET A 427 3.15 -14.18 46.97
N THR A 428 4.32 -14.19 47.60
CA THR A 428 5.19 -13.02 47.70
C THR A 428 6.62 -13.42 47.43
N ILE A 429 7.35 -12.60 46.67
CA ILE A 429 8.77 -12.78 46.39
C ILE A 429 9.48 -11.42 46.49
N ASP A 430 10.53 -11.34 47.31
CA ASP A 430 11.21 -10.08 47.64
C ASP A 430 12.33 -9.81 46.63
N LEU A 431 12.00 -9.08 45.56
CA LEU A 431 12.97 -8.69 44.53
C LEU A 431 13.79 -7.45 44.94
N THR A 432 13.41 -6.74 46.02
CA THR A 432 14.03 -5.46 46.40
C THR A 432 15.51 -5.57 46.79
N LYS A 433 15.96 -6.79 47.11
CA LYS A 433 17.34 -7.10 47.54
C LYS A 433 18.19 -7.73 46.46
N LEU A 434 17.65 -7.93 45.25
CA LEU A 434 18.45 -8.41 44.14
C LEU A 434 19.50 -7.35 43.77
N PRO A 435 20.78 -7.71 43.64
CA PRO A 435 21.79 -6.78 43.12
C PRO A 435 21.48 -6.41 41.67
N TYR A 436 22.12 -5.36 41.16
CA TYR A 436 22.01 -5.05 39.74
C TYR A 436 22.53 -6.21 38.89
N GLY A 437 21.87 -6.51 37.77
CA GLY A 437 22.20 -7.64 36.91
C GLY A 437 20.99 -8.29 36.27
N SER A 438 21.22 -9.37 35.52
CA SER A 438 20.21 -10.11 34.76
C SER A 438 19.71 -11.35 35.52
N TYR A 439 18.42 -11.63 35.40
CA TYR A 439 17.72 -12.69 36.12
C TYR A 439 16.65 -13.34 35.24
N ILE A 440 16.18 -14.51 35.65
CA ILE A 440 15.03 -15.20 35.04
C ILE A 440 13.95 -15.39 36.10
N TYR A 441 12.73 -14.96 35.80
CA TYR A 441 11.54 -15.15 36.61
C TYR A 441 10.74 -16.34 36.06
N LYS A 442 10.58 -17.39 36.88
CA LYS A 442 9.95 -18.64 36.47
C LYS A 442 8.78 -19.03 37.36
N ILE A 443 7.64 -19.37 36.78
CA ILE A 443 6.46 -19.92 37.46
C ILE A 443 6.27 -21.37 37.03
N ASN A 444 6.17 -22.29 38.00
CA ASN A 444 5.83 -23.68 37.76
C ASN A 444 4.61 -24.11 38.57
N ALA A 445 3.85 -25.07 38.05
CA ALA A 445 2.75 -25.70 38.76
C ALA A 445 2.76 -27.21 38.61
N LYS A 446 2.31 -27.91 39.66
CA LYS A 446 2.26 -29.37 39.72
C LYS A 446 0.88 -29.86 40.11
N SER A 447 0.28 -30.65 39.24
CA SER A 447 -0.98 -31.36 39.47
C SER A 447 -0.73 -32.86 39.64
N ALA A 448 -1.79 -33.65 39.81
CA ALA A 448 -1.67 -35.11 39.78
C ALA A 448 -1.30 -35.66 38.40
N LYS A 449 -1.45 -34.86 37.34
CA LYS A 449 -1.18 -35.23 35.95
C LYS A 449 0.27 -34.96 35.53
N GLY A 450 0.97 -34.08 36.23
CA GLY A 450 2.36 -33.73 35.90
C GLY A 450 2.79 -32.39 36.50
N GLU A 451 3.97 -31.94 36.10
CA GLU A 451 4.54 -30.64 36.43
C GLU A 451 4.80 -29.87 35.14
N THR A 452 4.51 -28.57 35.13
CA THR A 452 4.62 -27.73 33.94
C THR A 452 5.18 -26.36 34.28
N VAL A 453 5.95 -25.79 33.35
CA VAL A 453 6.41 -24.40 33.38
C VAL A 453 5.31 -23.55 32.76
N LEU A 454 4.81 -22.58 33.52
CA LEU A 454 3.71 -21.72 33.10
C LEU A 454 4.19 -20.37 32.54
N LEU A 455 5.34 -19.89 33.04
CA LEU A 455 5.98 -18.65 32.62
C LEU A 455 7.48 -18.75 32.89
N GLU A 456 8.29 -18.27 31.96
CA GLU A 456 9.73 -18.14 32.13
C GLU A 456 10.20 -16.92 31.34
N GLU A 457 10.49 -15.82 32.04
CA GLU A 457 10.79 -14.52 31.42
C GLU A 457 12.08 -13.92 32.00
N PRO A 458 12.98 -13.39 31.16
CA PRO A 458 14.15 -12.66 31.64
C PRO A 458 13.76 -11.27 32.15
N PHE A 459 14.50 -10.78 33.14
CA PHE A 459 14.41 -9.39 33.61
C PHE A 459 15.75 -8.90 34.14
N SER A 460 15.91 -7.59 34.20
CA SER A 460 17.11 -6.96 34.75
C SER A 460 16.76 -6.08 35.96
N VAL A 461 17.73 -5.93 36.85
CA VAL A 461 17.70 -4.95 37.94
C VAL A 461 18.78 -3.90 37.68
N TRP A 462 18.39 -2.63 37.72
CA TRP A 462 19.23 -1.47 37.39
C TRP A 462 19.39 -0.55 38.60
N MET A 463 20.44 0.28 38.65
CA MET A 463 20.60 1.32 39.67
C MET A 463 19.58 2.46 39.43
N ARG A 464 19.04 3.09 40.49
CA ARG A 464 17.98 4.11 40.34
C ARG A 464 18.43 5.40 39.63
N GLU A 465 19.71 5.77 39.71
CA GLU A 465 20.18 7.07 39.21
C GLU A 465 21.62 7.00 38.67
N ASP A 466 21.75 7.00 37.34
CA ASP A 466 23.00 7.33 36.67
C ASP A 466 22.74 8.20 35.43
N PRO A 467 22.79 9.54 35.57
CA PRO A 467 22.49 10.46 34.49
C PRO A 467 23.47 10.31 33.31
N ILE A 468 22.91 10.12 32.13
CA ILE A 468 23.61 10.19 30.85
C ILE A 468 23.38 11.58 30.26
N LYS A 469 24.47 12.27 29.91
CA LYS A 469 24.47 13.54 29.18
C LYS A 469 25.00 13.34 27.77
N LEU A 470 24.47 14.12 26.83
CA LEU A 470 24.98 14.23 25.47
C LEU A 470 25.43 15.66 25.23
N GLU A 471 26.72 15.86 24.97
CA GLU A 471 27.30 17.17 24.72
C GLU A 471 27.76 17.30 23.26
N GLY A 472 27.55 18.47 22.66
CA GLY A 472 28.04 18.76 21.31
C GLY A 472 27.34 18.01 20.17
N PHE A 473 26.15 17.44 20.40
CA PHE A 473 25.41 16.73 19.35
C PHE A 473 24.82 17.69 18.31
N ILE A 474 25.14 17.42 17.04
CA ILE A 474 24.64 18.16 15.90
C ILE A 474 24.18 17.17 14.84
N LEU A 475 22.89 17.23 14.52
CA LEU A 475 22.29 16.60 13.36
C LEU A 475 21.33 17.63 12.75
N LYS A 476 21.52 18.00 11.48
CA LYS A 476 20.66 18.94 10.76
C LYS A 476 19.34 18.24 10.39
N GLU A 477 18.32 19.03 10.11
CA GLU A 477 17.05 18.51 9.58
C GLU A 477 17.19 18.07 8.11
N GLU A 478 18.16 18.64 7.39
CA GLU A 478 18.37 18.39 5.97
C GLU A 478 19.86 18.30 5.64
N TYR A 479 20.19 17.35 4.75
CA TYR A 479 21.52 17.11 4.19
C TYR A 479 21.40 16.82 2.69
N TYR A 480 22.42 17.16 1.90
CA TYR A 480 22.61 16.60 0.56
C TYR A 480 23.38 15.27 0.62
N ILE A 481 23.35 14.50 -0.48
CA ILE A 481 24.15 13.27 -0.58
C ILE A 481 25.64 13.55 -0.29
N ASP A 482 26.31 12.63 0.38
CA ASP A 482 27.70 12.77 0.83
C ASP A 482 27.98 13.93 1.83
N GLU A 483 26.99 14.73 2.25
CA GLU A 483 27.16 15.80 3.23
C GLU A 483 27.26 15.25 4.67
N LEU A 484 26.40 14.30 5.03
CA LEU A 484 26.40 13.64 6.34
C LEU A 484 27.46 12.53 6.38
N LYS A 485 28.69 12.90 6.74
CA LYS A 485 29.83 11.96 6.76
C LYS A 485 30.02 11.23 8.10
N GLY A 486 29.44 11.75 9.17
CA GLY A 486 29.65 11.23 10.52
C GLY A 486 28.87 12.00 11.58
N LEU A 487 28.83 11.44 12.78
CA LEU A 487 28.12 11.99 13.93
C LEU A 487 29.07 12.80 14.82
N GLN A 488 28.55 13.92 15.30
CA GLN A 488 29.24 14.74 16.29
C GLN A 488 28.54 14.60 17.65
N GLY A 489 29.34 14.63 18.71
CA GLY A 489 28.87 14.65 20.08
C GLY A 489 29.53 13.57 20.93
N THR A 490 29.45 13.75 22.24
CA THR A 490 30.01 12.82 23.23
C THR A 490 28.96 12.50 24.27
N LEU A 491 28.71 11.21 24.46
CA LEU A 491 27.93 10.70 25.58
C LEU A 491 28.81 10.61 26.82
N ILE A 492 28.27 11.04 27.96
CA ILE A 492 28.94 11.03 29.26
C ILE A 492 27.99 10.43 30.29
N SER A 493 28.37 9.28 30.84
CA SER A 493 27.71 8.66 31.99
C SER A 493 28.37 9.18 33.29
N THR A 494 27.58 9.46 34.32
CA THR A 494 28.07 10.19 35.50
C THR A 494 28.75 9.27 36.51
N ASN A 495 28.10 8.14 36.83
CA ASN A 495 28.42 7.30 37.98
C ASN A 495 29.00 5.93 37.58
N SER A 496 28.64 5.40 36.40
CA SER A 496 29.08 4.10 35.89
C SER A 496 29.54 4.19 34.44
N ASP A 497 30.30 3.18 34.02
CA ASP A 497 30.71 2.99 32.64
C ASP A 497 29.49 2.59 31.79
N PHE A 498 29.55 2.84 30.48
CA PHE A 498 28.52 2.32 29.59
C PHE A 498 28.59 0.79 29.54
N ILE A 499 27.46 0.15 29.27
CA ILE A 499 27.38 -1.28 28.95
C ILE A 499 27.31 -1.41 27.43
N GLU A 500 26.43 -0.62 26.82
CA GLU A 500 26.24 -0.58 25.38
C GLU A 500 25.71 0.80 24.96
N VAL A 501 26.15 1.28 23.80
CA VAL A 501 25.52 2.41 23.12
C VAL A 501 25.13 1.96 21.73
N VAL A 502 23.86 2.17 21.38
CA VAL A 502 23.27 1.79 20.10
C VAL A 502 22.84 3.04 19.35
N ALA A 503 23.32 3.18 18.12
CA ALA A 503 22.90 4.22 17.19
C ALA A 503 22.22 3.55 15.99
N SER A 504 21.04 4.05 15.61
CA SER A 504 20.23 3.45 14.55
C SER A 504 19.57 4.51 13.67
N VAL A 505 19.33 4.15 12.42
CA VAL A 505 18.62 4.94 11.42
C VAL A 505 17.48 4.09 10.85
N VAL A 506 16.27 4.62 10.87
CA VAL A 506 15.05 3.96 10.37
C VAL A 506 14.49 4.78 9.21
N ASP A 507 14.04 4.12 8.15
CA ASP A 507 13.32 4.74 7.03
C ASP A 507 11.89 5.06 7.49
N GLN A 508 11.52 6.33 7.47
CA GLN A 508 10.24 6.79 8.00
C GLN A 508 9.03 6.23 7.24
N ASN A 509 9.18 5.89 5.95
CA ASN A 509 8.05 5.48 5.11
C ASN A 509 7.82 3.98 5.14
N LYS A 510 8.83 3.20 5.50
CA LYS A 510 8.77 1.72 5.50
C LYS A 510 8.76 1.13 6.90
N ASP A 511 9.06 1.93 7.93
CA ASP A 511 9.34 1.47 9.30
C ASP A 511 10.46 0.40 9.33
N ASP A 512 11.27 0.36 8.26
CA ASP A 512 12.36 -0.57 8.08
C ASP A 512 13.63 -0.01 8.71
N LEU A 513 14.30 -0.84 9.52
CA LEU A 513 15.63 -0.53 10.02
C LEU A 513 16.60 -0.46 8.85
N VAL A 514 17.18 0.72 8.62
CA VAL A 514 18.13 0.93 7.53
C VAL A 514 19.50 0.46 7.98
N ILE A 515 20.00 0.98 9.11
CA ILE A 515 21.29 0.63 9.70
C ILE A 515 21.20 0.77 11.23
N ALA A 516 21.78 -0.17 11.97
CA ALA A 516 22.01 -0.05 13.41
C ALA A 516 23.41 -0.54 13.75
N GLU A 517 24.08 0.16 14.66
CA GLU A 517 25.39 -0.21 15.18
C GLU A 517 25.42 -0.08 16.68
N SER A 518 26.14 -0.98 17.34
CA SER A 518 26.34 -0.94 18.78
C SER A 518 27.82 -0.98 19.16
N ILE A 519 28.14 -0.23 20.20
CA ILE A 519 29.46 -0.21 20.81
C ILE A 519 29.31 -0.65 22.26
N ILE A 520 29.97 -1.77 22.59
CA ILE A 520 30.20 -2.18 23.97
C ILE A 520 31.39 -1.36 24.47
N ASN A 521 31.21 -0.59 25.54
CA ASN A 521 32.25 0.31 26.01
C ASN A 521 32.34 0.37 27.53
N ASP A 522 33.39 -0.21 28.11
CA ASP A 522 33.68 -0.15 29.55
C ASP A 522 34.26 1.21 30.01
N GLU A 523 33.90 2.29 29.33
CA GLU A 523 34.28 3.66 29.69
C GLU A 523 33.05 4.54 29.91
N ARG A 524 33.22 5.60 30.71
CA ARG A 524 32.16 6.58 31.01
C ARG A 524 31.85 7.54 29.87
N THR A 525 32.65 7.51 28.81
CA THR A 525 32.55 8.45 27.69
C THR A 525 32.58 7.72 26.37
N VAL A 526 31.63 8.03 25.48
CA VAL A 526 31.59 7.50 24.11
C VAL A 526 31.50 8.68 23.14
N SER A 527 32.49 8.81 22.25
CA SER A 527 32.39 9.74 21.12
C SER A 527 31.48 9.14 20.05
N LEU A 528 30.51 9.91 19.55
CA LEU A 528 29.62 9.42 18.49
C LEU A 528 30.35 9.22 17.15
N SER A 529 31.51 9.85 16.96
CA SER A 529 32.36 9.58 15.80
C SER A 529 32.89 8.14 15.75
N ALA A 530 32.82 7.40 16.86
CA ALA A 530 33.19 5.99 16.89
C ALA A 530 32.27 5.11 16.03
N PHE A 531 31.07 5.60 15.71
CA PHE A 531 30.15 4.91 14.82
C PHE A 531 30.40 5.18 13.33
N ASP A 532 31.19 6.21 12.97
CA ASP A 532 31.25 6.75 11.60
C ASP A 532 31.68 5.71 10.54
N SER A 533 32.56 4.77 10.89
CA SER A 533 33.04 3.74 9.95
C SER A 533 31.98 2.69 9.61
N GLU A 534 31.14 2.35 10.58
CA GLU A 534 30.17 1.24 10.46
C GLU A 534 28.78 1.74 10.07
N LEU A 535 28.31 2.85 10.66
CA LEU A 535 27.00 3.44 10.36
C LEU A 535 26.89 3.97 8.92
N ARG A 536 28.04 4.23 8.26
CA ARG A 536 28.14 4.59 6.83
C ARG A 536 27.08 5.61 6.38
N LEU A 537 26.91 6.69 7.15
CA LEU A 537 25.84 7.66 6.91
C LEU A 537 25.91 8.36 5.53
N HIS A 538 27.08 8.34 4.90
CA HIS A 538 27.28 8.83 3.53
C HIS A 538 26.65 7.93 2.45
N ASP A 539 26.39 6.64 2.76
CA ASP A 539 25.73 5.69 1.85
C ASP A 539 24.20 5.84 1.87
N LEU A 540 23.64 6.69 2.76
CA LEU A 540 22.20 6.95 2.82
C LEU A 540 21.71 7.57 1.50
N ARG A 541 20.65 6.97 0.95
CA ARG A 541 20.01 7.46 -0.27
C ARG A 541 19.04 8.61 0.06
N TYR A 542 18.46 9.21 -0.97
CA TYR A 542 17.45 10.25 -0.84
C TYR A 542 16.18 9.68 -0.16
N GLY A 543 15.76 10.30 0.93
CA GLY A 543 14.70 9.79 1.79
C GLY A 543 14.59 10.51 3.13
N SER A 544 13.52 10.19 3.87
CA SER A 544 13.25 10.71 5.22
C SER A 544 13.59 9.65 6.27
N TYR A 545 14.38 10.04 7.27
CA TYR A 545 14.97 9.12 8.23
C TYR A 545 14.77 9.58 9.67
N ILE A 546 14.68 8.61 10.58
CA ILE A 546 14.73 8.83 12.03
C ILE A 546 16.05 8.29 12.57
N PHE A 547 16.88 9.16 13.12
CA PHE A 547 18.05 8.77 13.89
C PHE A 547 17.67 8.56 15.36
N LYS A 548 18.01 7.40 15.91
CA LYS A 548 17.78 7.05 17.31
C LYS A 548 19.08 6.60 17.98
N LEU A 549 19.39 7.24 19.11
CA LEU A 549 20.54 6.95 19.95
C LEU A 549 20.08 6.49 21.32
N THR A 550 20.40 5.26 21.68
CA THR A 550 20.09 4.65 22.98
C THR A 550 21.39 4.28 23.67
N ALA A 551 21.49 4.53 24.96
CA ALA A 551 22.66 4.17 25.76
C ALA A 551 22.21 3.40 27.00
N ILE A 552 22.99 2.39 27.36
CA ILE A 552 22.78 1.51 28.51
C ILE A 552 23.96 1.72 29.45
N ASN A 553 23.69 2.09 30.69
CA ASN A 553 24.67 2.08 31.77
C ASN A 553 24.10 1.28 32.95
N SER A 554 24.69 1.39 34.15
CA SER A 554 24.17 0.68 35.31
C SER A 554 22.74 1.04 35.71
N ALA A 555 22.19 2.17 35.27
CA ALA A 555 20.80 2.57 35.49
C ALA A 555 19.83 2.09 34.39
N GLY A 556 20.33 1.31 33.42
CA GLY A 556 19.54 0.67 32.38
C GLY A 556 19.51 1.44 31.06
N PRO A 557 18.72 0.96 30.09
CA PRO A 557 18.63 1.56 28.77
C PRO A 557 17.90 2.90 28.82
N LYS A 558 18.45 3.89 28.12
CA LYS A 558 17.86 5.23 27.97
C LYS A 558 18.00 5.71 26.54
N THR A 559 16.89 6.07 25.90
CA THR A 559 16.91 6.81 24.64
C THR A 559 17.37 8.23 24.92
N ILE A 560 18.50 8.61 24.33
CA ILE A 560 19.15 9.90 24.53
C ILE A 560 18.68 10.90 23.47
N VAL A 561 18.55 10.44 22.22
CA VAL A 561 18.09 11.24 21.08
C VAL A 561 17.18 10.40 20.20
N GLU A 562 16.10 11.02 19.74
CA GLU A 562 15.31 10.56 18.61
C GLU A 562 15.04 11.78 17.72
N LYS A 563 15.60 11.83 16.51
CA LYS A 563 15.56 13.02 15.65
C LYS A 563 15.36 12.67 14.18
N ARG A 564 14.45 13.40 13.54
CA ARG A 564 14.17 13.29 12.10
C ARG A 564 15.16 14.11 11.27
N PHE A 565 15.55 13.57 10.12
CA PHE A 565 16.32 14.29 9.10
C PHE A 565 16.00 13.75 7.69
N VAL A 566 16.34 14.51 6.66
CA VAL A 566 16.11 14.16 5.25
C VAL A 566 17.42 14.26 4.47
N ILE A 567 17.67 13.27 3.59
CA ILE A 567 18.69 13.36 2.56
C ILE A 567 18.01 13.83 1.26
N ARG A 568 18.40 15.01 0.77
CA ARG A 568 17.90 15.64 -0.46
C ARG A 568 18.79 15.32 -1.67
N SER A 569 18.22 15.45 -2.86
CA SER A 569 18.97 15.49 -4.13
C SER A 569 19.11 16.94 -4.62
N ASP A 570 20.28 17.31 -5.15
CA ASP A 570 20.45 18.50 -5.99
C ASP A 570 20.07 18.07 -7.40
N GLY A 571 18.76 18.00 -7.59
CA GLY A 571 18.12 17.21 -8.61
C GLY A 571 18.75 17.35 -10.01
N LEU A 572 19.10 16.22 -10.60
CA LEU A 572 19.49 16.15 -12.01
C LEU A 572 18.26 15.75 -12.83
N SER A 573 18.13 16.26 -14.05
CA SER A 573 17.01 15.97 -14.94
C SER A 573 17.50 15.75 -16.37
N LEU A 574 16.90 14.80 -17.07
CA LEU A 574 17.10 14.61 -18.50
C LEU A 574 15.84 15.03 -19.26
N CYS A 575 15.91 16.15 -19.97
CA CYS A 575 14.78 16.81 -20.61
C CYS A 575 14.75 16.52 -22.11
N ASP A 576 13.56 16.20 -22.64
CA ASP A 576 13.24 15.94 -24.06
C ASP A 576 14.24 15.00 -24.76
N PHE A 577 14.81 14.06 -24.01
CA PHE A 577 15.71 13.07 -24.55
C PHE A 577 14.94 12.06 -25.38
N VAL A 578 15.34 11.92 -26.63
CA VAL A 578 14.87 10.84 -27.49
C VAL A 578 16.03 9.84 -27.56
N PRO A 579 15.85 8.60 -27.11
CA PRO A 579 16.87 7.57 -27.26
C PRO A 579 16.79 6.85 -28.62
N PRO A 580 17.91 6.27 -29.10
CA PRO A 580 17.85 5.34 -30.23
C PRO A 580 17.16 4.07 -29.76
N ILE A 581 16.07 3.69 -30.43
CA ILE A 581 15.37 2.42 -30.14
C ILE A 581 16.00 1.29 -30.98
N MET A 582 16.30 1.58 -32.25
CA MET A 582 16.99 0.68 -33.18
C MET A 582 17.77 1.48 -34.22
N LEU A 583 18.96 1.02 -34.59
CA LEU A 583 19.79 1.60 -35.66
C LEU A 583 20.14 0.55 -36.72
N TYR A 584 20.37 0.96 -37.96
CA TYR A 584 21.01 0.09 -38.95
C TYR A 584 22.52 0.22 -38.89
N GLU A 585 23.23 -0.85 -39.27
CA GLU A 585 24.66 -0.76 -39.46
C GLU A 585 25.00 0.35 -40.47
N GLY A 586 25.75 1.37 -40.02
CA GLY A 586 26.08 2.55 -40.81
C GLY A 586 25.22 3.79 -40.54
N ASP A 587 24.15 3.68 -39.75
CA ASP A 587 23.28 4.82 -39.43
C ASP A 587 23.98 5.82 -38.51
N SER A 588 23.85 7.10 -38.84
CA SER A 588 24.19 8.18 -37.91
C SER A 588 23.04 8.40 -36.93
N TYR A 589 23.36 8.55 -35.65
CA TYR A 589 22.42 8.98 -34.62
C TYR A 589 22.91 10.28 -33.99
N ASN A 590 22.00 11.24 -33.80
CA ASN A 590 22.27 12.46 -33.05
C ASN A 590 21.56 12.37 -31.71
N LEU A 591 22.29 12.65 -30.64
CA LEU A 591 21.69 12.81 -29.32
C LEU A 591 20.88 14.11 -29.31
N ASP A 592 19.57 14.01 -29.14
CA ASP A 592 18.70 15.14 -28.84
C ASP A 592 18.28 15.07 -27.36
N GLY A 593 18.05 16.21 -26.72
CA GLY A 593 17.77 16.33 -25.28
C GLY A 593 18.81 17.14 -24.52
N ALA A 594 18.55 17.41 -23.24
CA ALA A 594 19.43 18.18 -22.37
C ALA A 594 19.48 17.61 -20.95
N VAL A 595 20.65 17.69 -20.34
CA VAL A 595 20.84 17.44 -18.89
C VAL A 595 20.73 18.77 -18.17
N VAL A 596 19.97 18.79 -17.08
CA VAL A 596 19.70 19.98 -16.27
C VAL A 596 19.98 19.65 -14.80
N SER A 597 20.48 20.64 -14.08
CA SER A 597 20.75 20.60 -12.65
C SER A 597 19.97 21.72 -11.96
N ASP A 598 19.30 21.39 -10.86
CA ASP A 598 18.42 22.29 -10.13
C ASP A 598 19.18 23.46 -9.49
N ASP A 599 20.17 23.19 -8.63
CA ASP A 599 20.74 24.22 -7.74
C ASP A 599 22.23 24.50 -8.01
N THR A 600 23.00 23.52 -8.48
CA THR A 600 24.43 23.73 -8.80
C THR A 600 24.80 23.48 -10.26
N THR A 601 25.99 23.90 -10.68
CA THR A 601 26.48 23.68 -12.05
C THR A 601 26.86 22.22 -12.29
N LEU A 602 26.60 21.73 -13.50
CA LEU A 602 27.05 20.42 -13.94
C LEU A 602 28.58 20.40 -13.98
N SER A 603 29.16 19.47 -13.23
CA SER A 603 30.60 19.18 -13.17
C SER A 603 30.98 18.04 -14.13
N MET A 604 30.03 17.21 -14.55
CA MET A 604 30.25 16.20 -15.59
C MET A 604 28.94 15.84 -16.30
N VAL A 605 29.00 15.67 -17.61
CA VAL A 605 28.00 14.93 -18.40
C VAL A 605 28.73 13.95 -19.28
N CYS A 606 28.32 12.69 -19.22
CA CYS A 606 28.92 11.59 -19.97
C CYS A 606 27.84 10.79 -20.68
N VAL A 607 28.09 10.42 -21.94
CA VAL A 607 27.26 9.49 -22.70
C VAL A 607 28.11 8.34 -23.20
N SER A 608 27.75 7.13 -22.82
CA SER A 608 28.49 5.91 -23.17
C SER A 608 27.58 4.92 -23.88
N VAL A 609 28.13 4.20 -24.87
CA VAL A 609 27.53 3.04 -25.52
C VAL A 609 28.32 1.82 -25.10
N ILE A 610 27.63 0.83 -24.54
CA ILE A 610 28.23 -0.36 -23.93
C ILE A 610 27.74 -1.59 -24.72
N ASP A 611 28.62 -2.52 -25.08
CA ASP A 611 28.23 -3.77 -25.74
C ASP A 611 27.68 -4.83 -24.76
N ASP A 612 27.23 -5.96 -25.30
CA ASP A 612 26.70 -7.11 -24.56
C ASP A 612 27.72 -7.78 -23.62
N LYS A 613 29.02 -7.49 -23.80
CA LYS A 613 30.12 -7.94 -22.93
C LYS A 613 30.51 -6.90 -21.89
N MET A 614 29.68 -5.87 -21.70
CA MET A 614 29.91 -4.77 -20.76
C MET A 614 31.15 -3.93 -21.08
N GLN A 615 31.59 -3.91 -22.34
CA GLN A 615 32.68 -3.05 -22.79
C GLN A 615 32.14 -1.74 -23.38
N VAL A 616 32.73 -0.62 -22.95
CA VAL A 616 32.40 0.71 -23.51
C VAL A 616 32.98 0.78 -24.94
N VAL A 617 32.10 0.85 -25.92
CA VAL A 617 32.45 0.89 -27.35
C VAL A 617 32.43 2.29 -27.94
N LEU A 618 31.60 3.19 -27.40
CA LEU A 618 31.62 4.64 -27.69
C LEU A 618 31.49 5.40 -26.37
N ASP A 619 32.19 6.52 -26.24
CA ASP A 619 32.12 7.35 -25.04
C ASP A 619 32.37 8.81 -25.36
N ALA A 620 31.61 9.70 -24.71
CA ALA A 620 31.80 11.13 -24.83
C ALA A 620 31.46 11.81 -23.51
N ALA A 621 32.45 12.48 -22.92
CA ALA A 621 32.28 13.28 -21.71
C ALA A 621 32.54 14.78 -21.97
N CYS A 622 31.94 15.60 -21.12
CA CYS A 622 32.17 17.03 -21.02
C CYS A 622 32.10 17.48 -19.55
N VAL A 623 32.79 18.58 -19.24
CA VAL A 623 32.67 19.34 -17.99
C VAL A 623 32.00 20.66 -18.37
N PRO A 624 30.66 20.75 -18.28
CA PRO A 624 29.95 21.89 -18.88
C PRO A 624 30.11 23.20 -18.10
N GLU A 625 30.25 23.13 -16.78
CA GLU A 625 30.24 24.29 -15.86
C GLU A 625 29.01 25.21 -16.03
N VAL A 626 27.90 24.60 -16.45
CA VAL A 626 26.60 25.25 -16.66
C VAL A 626 25.50 24.41 -16.02
N MET A 627 24.35 25.02 -15.72
CA MET A 627 23.23 24.29 -15.10
C MET A 627 22.39 23.50 -16.11
N ALA A 628 22.46 23.83 -17.40
CA ALA A 628 21.77 23.12 -18.47
C ALA A 628 22.72 22.86 -19.65
N PHE A 629 22.78 21.61 -20.12
CA PHE A 629 23.71 21.15 -21.16
C PHE A 629 22.99 20.31 -22.22
N GLY A 630 23.06 20.71 -23.48
CA GLY A 630 22.45 19.98 -24.60
C GLY A 630 23.29 18.79 -25.04
N LEU A 631 22.71 17.59 -25.04
CA LEU A 631 23.41 16.35 -25.42
C LEU A 631 23.86 16.33 -26.89
N LYS A 632 23.23 17.14 -27.75
CA LYS A 632 23.64 17.31 -29.15
C LYS A 632 25.10 17.71 -29.31
N GLU A 633 25.65 18.42 -28.33
CA GLU A 633 27.05 18.83 -28.32
C GLU A 633 28.02 17.66 -28.21
N LEU A 634 27.56 16.50 -27.73
CA LEU A 634 28.34 15.25 -27.66
C LEU A 634 28.18 14.37 -28.91
N SER A 635 27.18 14.62 -29.76
CA SER A 635 26.86 13.74 -30.91
C SER A 635 28.03 13.55 -31.87
N ALA A 636 28.80 14.61 -32.12
CA ALA A 636 29.96 14.54 -33.02
C ALA A 636 31.10 13.65 -32.50
N LYS A 637 31.13 13.37 -31.18
CA LYS A 637 32.12 12.49 -30.53
C LYS A 637 31.65 11.04 -30.46
N LEU A 638 30.40 10.76 -30.79
CA LEU A 638 29.79 9.42 -30.74
C LEU A 638 29.41 8.97 -32.15
N PRO A 639 30.34 8.33 -32.89
CA PRO A 639 30.08 7.85 -34.23
C PRO A 639 29.20 6.59 -34.23
N PHE A 640 27.90 6.72 -33.95
CA PHE A 640 26.96 5.59 -33.94
C PHE A 640 26.98 4.74 -35.22
N GLY A 641 27.30 5.35 -36.37
CA GLY A 641 27.42 4.64 -37.65
C GLY A 641 28.58 3.65 -37.74
N THR A 642 29.47 3.57 -36.75
CA THR A 642 30.51 2.54 -36.68
C THR A 642 30.07 1.28 -35.93
N LEU A 643 28.93 1.32 -35.25
CA LEU A 643 28.40 0.17 -34.53
C LEU A 643 28.05 -0.96 -35.51
N LYS A 644 28.35 -2.19 -35.12
CA LYS A 644 28.05 -3.41 -35.88
C LYS A 644 26.76 -4.03 -35.38
N GLN A 645 26.22 -4.99 -36.11
CA GLN A 645 25.04 -5.72 -35.66
C GLN A 645 25.25 -6.29 -34.25
N GLY A 646 24.34 -5.99 -33.34
CA GLY A 646 24.42 -6.39 -31.93
C GLY A 646 23.51 -5.56 -31.03
N THR A 647 23.39 -5.97 -29.77
CA THR A 647 22.65 -5.25 -28.73
C THR A 647 23.63 -4.40 -27.92
N TYR A 648 23.28 -3.14 -27.70
CA TYR A 648 24.08 -2.18 -26.96
C TYR A 648 23.24 -1.55 -25.84
N THR A 649 23.90 -0.95 -24.85
CA THR A 649 23.27 -0.14 -23.80
C THR A 649 23.74 1.30 -23.97
N LEU A 650 22.79 2.23 -24.14
CA LEU A 650 23.08 3.66 -24.11
C LEU A 650 22.90 4.17 -22.68
N ARG A 651 23.93 4.84 -22.18
CA ARG A 651 23.97 5.36 -20.81
C ARG A 651 24.25 6.86 -20.82
N VAL A 652 23.42 7.63 -20.13
CA VAL A 652 23.63 9.06 -19.87
C VAL A 652 23.89 9.24 -18.38
N TYR A 653 25.08 9.72 -18.04
CA TYR A 653 25.49 10.02 -16.67
C TYR A 653 25.69 11.53 -16.51
N ALA A 654 25.26 12.06 -15.37
CA ALA A 654 25.45 13.45 -15.02
C ALA A 654 25.92 13.59 -13.58
N GLN A 655 26.68 14.65 -13.33
CA GLN A 655 27.15 15.03 -12.01
C GLN A 655 27.12 16.55 -11.89
N ASN A 656 26.68 17.04 -10.74
CA ASN A 656 26.82 18.43 -10.32
C ASN A 656 27.67 18.48 -9.03
N THR A 657 27.55 19.54 -8.22
CA THR A 657 28.35 19.65 -6.99
C THR A 657 27.85 18.72 -5.88
N ASN A 658 26.54 18.47 -5.83
CA ASN A 658 25.86 17.83 -4.70
C ASN A 658 25.10 16.55 -5.10
N SER A 659 25.27 16.04 -6.32
CA SER A 659 24.54 14.89 -6.87
C SER A 659 25.27 14.28 -8.08
N ARG A 660 25.07 12.98 -8.25
CA ARG A 660 25.54 12.20 -9.41
C ARG A 660 24.52 11.12 -9.73
N GLU A 661 24.20 10.95 -11.01
CA GLU A 661 23.10 10.08 -11.42
C GLU A 661 23.28 9.53 -12.83
N TYR A 662 22.82 8.30 -13.04
CA TYR A 662 22.56 7.78 -14.38
C TYR A 662 21.14 8.16 -14.78
N LEU A 663 21.02 9.20 -15.58
CA LEU A 663 19.73 9.75 -16.02
C LEU A 663 19.07 8.89 -17.12
N TYR A 664 19.84 8.03 -17.79
CA TYR A 664 19.35 7.07 -18.77
C TYR A 664 20.26 5.85 -18.81
N ASP A 665 19.71 4.64 -18.85
CA ASP A 665 20.46 3.38 -18.95
C ASP A 665 19.59 2.26 -19.53
N SER A 666 19.45 2.25 -20.86
CA SER A 666 18.59 1.28 -21.56
C SER A 666 19.24 0.71 -22.81
N LYS A 667 18.78 -0.48 -23.21
CA LYS A 667 19.29 -1.20 -24.38
C LYS A 667 18.71 -0.68 -25.70
N PHE A 668 19.48 -0.81 -26.77
CA PHE A 668 19.04 -0.62 -28.14
C PHE A 668 19.76 -1.60 -29.07
N ASP A 669 19.13 -1.94 -30.19
CA ASP A 669 19.69 -2.90 -31.15
C ASP A 669 20.23 -2.22 -32.41
N VAL A 670 21.33 -2.75 -32.94
CA VAL A 670 21.84 -2.45 -34.27
C VAL A 670 21.61 -3.66 -35.17
N THR A 671 20.91 -3.48 -36.29
CA THR A 671 20.53 -4.59 -37.21
C THR A 671 21.06 -4.40 -38.64
N SER A 672 21.23 -5.52 -39.35
CA SER A 672 21.61 -5.56 -40.76
C SER A 672 20.41 -5.76 -41.71
N SER A 673 19.23 -6.08 -41.18
CA SER A 673 17.98 -6.25 -41.94
C SER A 673 17.22 -4.93 -42.05
N LYS A 674 16.67 -4.61 -43.23
CA LYS A 674 15.84 -3.42 -43.48
C LYS A 674 14.36 -3.62 -43.13
N ASP A 675 13.97 -4.76 -42.58
CA ASP A 675 12.60 -4.91 -42.11
C ASP A 675 12.47 -4.27 -40.72
N THR A 676 11.57 -3.30 -40.60
CA THR A 676 11.55 -2.39 -39.46
C THR A 676 10.22 -2.55 -38.72
N MET A 677 10.28 -2.55 -37.39
CA MET A 677 9.12 -2.34 -36.54
C MET A 677 9.36 -1.10 -35.69
N LYS A 678 8.38 -0.20 -35.69
CA LYS A 678 8.46 1.11 -35.03
C LYS A 678 7.25 1.29 -34.16
N TRP A 679 7.45 1.62 -32.89
CA TRP A 679 6.38 2.12 -32.04
C TRP A 679 6.37 3.65 -32.08
N LYS A 680 5.20 4.22 -32.37
CA LYS A 680 4.96 5.66 -32.39
C LYS A 680 3.98 6.01 -31.28
N SER A 681 4.50 6.50 -30.16
CA SER A 681 3.71 6.97 -29.02
C SER A 681 3.44 8.48 -29.12
N PRO A 682 2.23 8.96 -28.75
CA PRO A 682 1.98 10.38 -28.52
C PRO A 682 2.58 10.87 -27.20
N TYR A 683 2.94 9.96 -26.29
CA TYR A 683 3.51 10.26 -24.97
C TYR A 683 5.04 10.16 -24.99
N ARG A 684 5.69 10.93 -24.11
CA ARG A 684 7.15 10.94 -23.92
C ARG A 684 7.61 9.70 -23.11
N SER A 685 8.92 9.46 -23.09
CA SER A 685 9.55 8.40 -22.29
C SER A 685 9.06 8.43 -20.84
N ILE A 686 8.70 7.27 -20.27
CA ILE A 686 8.37 7.14 -18.84
C ILE A 686 9.58 6.79 -17.98
N ASN A 687 10.79 6.78 -18.57
CA ASN A 687 12.01 6.40 -17.87
C ASN A 687 12.37 7.41 -16.77
N GLY A 688 12.45 6.96 -15.52
CA GLY A 688 12.72 7.78 -14.34
C GLY A 688 11.51 8.55 -13.81
N ILE A 689 10.29 8.29 -14.32
CA ILE A 689 9.07 8.96 -13.84
C ILE A 689 8.48 8.22 -12.64
N SER A 690 8.12 8.98 -11.60
CA SER A 690 7.33 8.49 -10.47
C SER A 690 5.86 8.85 -10.63
N PHE A 691 4.97 7.88 -10.42
CA PHE A 691 3.51 8.02 -10.50
C PHE A 691 2.89 7.77 -9.13
N ALA A 692 1.79 8.46 -8.81
CA ALA A 692 1.05 8.16 -7.59
C ALA A 692 0.34 6.80 -7.75
N SER A 693 0.10 6.10 -6.64
CA SER A 693 -0.79 4.94 -6.58
C SER A 693 -2.11 5.30 -7.28
N TYR A 694 -2.55 4.46 -8.23
CA TYR A 694 -3.71 4.64 -9.14
C TYR A 694 -3.53 5.54 -10.38
N ASP A 695 -2.43 6.31 -10.50
CA ASP A 695 -2.12 7.19 -11.65
C ASP A 695 -1.01 6.64 -12.57
N ALA A 696 -0.77 5.33 -12.53
CA ALA A 696 0.27 4.68 -13.33
C ALA A 696 0.09 4.93 -14.85
N PRO A 697 1.18 4.91 -15.64
CA PRO A 697 1.13 5.29 -17.05
C PRO A 697 0.27 4.33 -17.86
N THR A 698 -0.39 4.84 -18.89
CA THR A 698 -1.08 4.02 -19.89
C THR A 698 -0.22 3.91 -21.15
N LEU A 699 -0.03 2.69 -21.66
CA LEU A 699 0.57 2.47 -22.97
C LEU A 699 -0.33 3.03 -24.06
N ALA A 700 0.21 3.90 -24.92
CA ALA A 700 -0.51 4.35 -26.10
C ALA A 700 0.40 4.51 -27.31
N GLY A 701 -0.20 4.60 -28.48
CA GLY A 701 0.52 4.66 -29.74
C GLY A 701 0.33 3.42 -30.59
N MET A 702 1.04 3.39 -31.71
CA MET A 702 0.87 2.39 -32.74
C MET A 702 2.21 1.76 -33.08
N VAL A 703 2.26 0.44 -33.13
CA VAL A 703 3.38 -0.31 -33.69
C VAL A 703 3.09 -0.53 -35.17
N SER A 704 4.03 -0.16 -36.04
CA SER A 704 3.96 -0.39 -37.49
C SER A 704 5.16 -1.21 -37.95
N SER A 705 4.94 -2.19 -38.82
CA SER A 705 5.99 -2.94 -39.51
C SER A 705 5.99 -2.60 -41.00
N GLU A 706 7.16 -2.30 -41.57
CA GLU A 706 7.26 -1.80 -42.95
C GLU A 706 7.05 -2.89 -44.01
N ASN A 707 7.58 -4.11 -43.83
CA ASN A 707 7.56 -5.13 -44.89
C ASN A 707 6.96 -6.48 -44.47
N SER A 708 6.62 -6.66 -43.19
CA SER A 708 6.11 -7.95 -42.67
C SER A 708 4.89 -7.74 -41.76
N VAL A 709 4.14 -8.81 -41.52
CA VAL A 709 3.00 -8.80 -40.59
C VAL A 709 3.50 -8.92 -39.15
N ILE A 710 2.98 -8.08 -38.26
CA ILE A 710 3.23 -8.17 -36.81
C ILE A 710 2.45 -9.38 -36.28
N THR A 711 3.19 -10.37 -35.80
CA THR A 711 2.62 -11.63 -35.27
C THR A 711 2.33 -11.55 -33.78
N SER A 712 3.08 -10.74 -33.03
CA SER A 712 2.85 -10.52 -31.60
C SER A 712 3.36 -9.14 -31.17
N ILE A 713 2.68 -8.53 -30.19
CA ILE A 713 3.20 -7.41 -29.39
C ILE A 713 3.02 -7.79 -27.94
N ARG A 714 4.12 -7.76 -27.17
CA ARG A 714 4.15 -8.16 -25.76
C ARG A 714 4.76 -7.08 -24.90
N ALA A 715 4.11 -6.75 -23.79
CA ALA A 715 4.65 -5.88 -22.76
C ALA A 715 4.79 -6.65 -21.44
N GLU A 716 5.92 -6.46 -20.77
CA GLU A 716 6.26 -7.09 -19.48
C GLU A 716 6.71 -6.01 -18.50
N VAL A 717 6.20 -6.08 -17.27
CA VAL A 717 6.57 -5.21 -16.16
C VAL A 717 7.35 -6.03 -15.14
N PHE A 718 8.55 -5.60 -14.83
CA PHE A 718 9.43 -6.21 -13.84
C PHE A 718 9.50 -5.33 -12.60
N ASN A 719 9.59 -5.92 -11.40
CA ASN A 719 9.98 -5.19 -10.20
C ASN A 719 11.51 -5.03 -10.11
N SER A 720 11.99 -4.40 -9.04
CA SER A 720 13.42 -4.17 -8.77
C SER A 720 14.27 -5.45 -8.72
N ASP A 721 13.67 -6.59 -8.36
CA ASP A 721 14.34 -7.90 -8.29
C ASP A 721 14.37 -8.61 -9.65
N GLY A 722 13.81 -8.00 -10.69
CA GLY A 722 13.70 -8.58 -12.03
C GLY A 722 12.61 -9.65 -12.15
N VAL A 723 11.66 -9.71 -11.21
CA VAL A 723 10.49 -10.59 -11.27
C VAL A 723 9.42 -9.92 -12.13
N VAL A 724 8.85 -10.67 -13.08
CA VAL A 724 7.71 -10.21 -13.88
C VAL A 724 6.48 -10.10 -12.98
N MET A 725 5.99 -8.89 -12.80
CA MET A 725 4.78 -8.58 -12.05
C MET A 725 3.55 -8.80 -12.93
N ASN A 726 3.56 -8.16 -14.10
CA ASN A 726 2.45 -8.19 -15.05
C ASN A 726 3.00 -8.37 -16.46
N ALA A 727 2.26 -9.08 -17.31
CA ALA A 727 2.57 -9.19 -18.73
C ALA A 727 1.28 -9.24 -19.55
N ALA A 728 1.31 -8.62 -20.73
CA ALA A 728 0.22 -8.68 -21.70
C ALA A 728 0.79 -8.94 -23.09
N GLU A 729 0.05 -9.67 -23.90
CA GLU A 729 0.42 -9.98 -25.28
C GLU A 729 -0.82 -9.90 -26.17
N ILE A 730 -0.68 -9.27 -27.34
CA ILE A 730 -1.68 -9.24 -28.40
C ILE A 730 -1.09 -9.82 -29.69
N MET A 731 -1.92 -10.48 -30.48
CA MET A 731 -1.52 -11.09 -31.77
C MET A 731 -2.29 -10.43 -32.91
N PRO A 732 -1.86 -9.23 -33.35
CA PRO A 732 -2.68 -8.40 -34.22
C PRO A 732 -2.77 -8.93 -35.66
N MET A 733 -1.77 -9.69 -36.12
CA MET A 733 -1.73 -10.27 -37.47
C MET A 733 -1.97 -9.23 -38.59
N SER A 734 -1.46 -8.02 -38.36
CA SER A 734 -1.54 -6.85 -39.26
C SER A 734 -0.19 -6.15 -39.36
N GLN A 735 -0.01 -5.26 -40.34
CA GLN A 735 1.20 -4.43 -40.43
C GLN A 735 1.19 -3.26 -39.44
N GLU A 736 0.04 -2.94 -38.85
CA GLU A 736 -0.12 -1.87 -37.85
C GLU A 736 -1.04 -2.33 -36.72
N ALA A 737 -0.67 -2.02 -35.47
CA ALA A 737 -1.46 -2.39 -34.30
C ALA A 737 -1.31 -1.37 -33.17
N TYR A 738 -2.40 -1.11 -32.46
CA TYR A 738 -2.41 -0.20 -31.31
C TYR A 738 -2.00 -0.94 -30.04
N VAL A 739 -1.14 -0.32 -29.23
CA VAL A 739 -0.69 -0.91 -27.96
C VAL A 739 -1.66 -0.65 -26.80
N THR A 740 -2.71 0.15 -27.03
CA THR A 740 -3.71 0.50 -26.02
C THR A 740 -4.44 -0.73 -25.48
N ASP A 741 -4.58 -1.76 -26.31
CA ASP A 741 -5.27 -3.01 -25.98
C ASP A 741 -4.49 -3.82 -24.92
N LEU A 742 -3.19 -3.54 -24.73
CA LEU A 742 -2.38 -4.16 -23.70
C LEU A 742 -2.73 -3.64 -22.29
N ASN A 743 -3.28 -2.42 -22.17
CA ASN A 743 -3.52 -1.78 -20.86
C ASN A 743 -4.56 -2.51 -20.00
N GLU A 744 -5.61 -3.06 -20.62
CA GLU A 744 -6.67 -3.77 -19.91
C GLU A 744 -6.13 -5.01 -19.16
N ILE A 745 -5.06 -5.61 -19.70
CA ILE A 745 -4.42 -6.81 -19.17
C ILE A 745 -3.24 -6.44 -18.26
N LEU A 746 -2.42 -5.46 -18.65
CA LEU A 746 -1.26 -5.02 -17.87
C LEU A 746 -1.64 -4.40 -16.52
N ARG A 747 -2.80 -3.73 -16.41
CA ARG A 747 -3.29 -3.11 -15.16
C ARG A 747 -2.20 -2.34 -14.40
N LEU A 748 -1.47 -1.47 -15.09
CA LEU A 748 -0.36 -0.70 -14.49
C LEU A 748 -0.80 0.11 -13.26
N ALA A 749 -2.06 0.56 -13.21
CA ALA A 749 -2.63 1.29 -12.08
C ALA A 749 -2.85 0.45 -10.81
N ALA A 750 -2.74 -0.89 -10.90
CA ALA A 750 -2.86 -1.81 -9.77
C ALA A 750 -1.50 -2.23 -9.18
N LEU A 751 -0.39 -1.68 -9.69
CA LEU A 751 0.94 -1.91 -9.13
C LEU A 751 1.02 -1.24 -7.75
N SER A 752 1.59 -1.94 -6.77
CA SER A 752 1.89 -1.38 -5.44
C SER A 752 3.03 -0.36 -5.52
N ALA A 753 3.25 0.44 -4.48
CA ALA A 753 4.42 1.31 -4.42
C ALA A 753 5.73 0.51 -4.59
N GLY A 754 6.65 1.02 -5.42
CA GLY A 754 7.89 0.34 -5.77
C GLY A 754 8.49 0.79 -7.11
N GLU A 755 9.73 0.35 -7.37
CA GLU A 755 10.41 0.56 -8.66
C GLU A 755 10.09 -0.55 -9.65
N TYR A 756 9.81 -0.16 -10.89
CA TYR A 756 9.39 -1.05 -11.97
C TYR A 756 10.16 -0.80 -13.26
N ARG A 757 10.16 -1.79 -14.15
CA ARG A 757 10.72 -1.71 -15.50
C ARG A 757 9.71 -2.27 -16.50
N LEU A 758 9.31 -1.47 -17.49
CA LEU A 758 8.41 -1.86 -18.58
C LEU A 758 9.22 -2.15 -19.84
N VAL A 759 9.06 -3.37 -20.37
CA VAL A 759 9.66 -3.80 -21.63
C VAL A 759 8.55 -4.09 -22.63
N LEU A 760 8.52 -3.37 -23.75
CA LEU A 760 7.61 -3.58 -24.87
C LEU A 760 8.38 -4.23 -26.03
N THR A 761 7.85 -5.31 -26.58
CA THR A 761 8.45 -6.07 -27.69
C THR A 761 7.43 -6.31 -28.79
N GLY A 762 7.88 -6.33 -30.05
CA GLY A 762 7.09 -6.68 -31.21
C GLY A 762 7.77 -7.80 -31.98
N THR A 763 7.00 -8.77 -32.47
CA THR A 763 7.49 -9.90 -33.27
C THR A 763 6.87 -9.88 -34.65
N ASN A 764 7.67 -10.14 -35.69
CA ASN A 764 7.24 -10.38 -37.05
C ASN A 764 8.04 -11.55 -37.66
N GLU A 765 7.91 -11.81 -38.97
CA GLU A 765 8.65 -12.89 -39.66
C GLU A 765 10.18 -12.74 -39.63
N ALA A 766 10.69 -11.51 -39.46
CA ALA A 766 12.11 -11.22 -39.37
C ALA A 766 12.69 -11.41 -37.95
N GLY A 767 11.85 -11.51 -36.92
CA GLY A 767 12.26 -11.78 -35.54
C GLY A 767 11.46 -11.03 -34.48
N CYS A 768 11.96 -11.06 -33.23
CA CYS A 768 11.45 -10.28 -32.11
C CYS A 768 12.33 -9.05 -31.91
N PHE A 769 11.70 -7.90 -31.65
CA PHE A 769 12.32 -6.58 -31.58
C PHE A 769 11.88 -5.88 -30.29
N ILE A 770 12.81 -5.31 -29.55
CA ILE A 770 12.50 -4.46 -28.39
C ILE A 770 12.05 -3.10 -28.92
N LEU A 771 10.81 -2.74 -28.59
CA LEU A 771 10.18 -1.48 -28.98
C LEU A 771 10.32 -0.41 -27.90
N GLN A 772 10.35 -0.81 -26.62
CA GLN A 772 10.60 0.07 -25.46
C GLN A 772 11.22 -0.70 -24.29
N ASP A 773 12.07 -0.04 -23.49
CA ASP A 773 12.67 -0.58 -22.26
C ASP A 773 12.94 0.56 -21.24
N GLU A 774 12.00 0.78 -20.33
CA GLU A 774 11.97 1.96 -19.45
C GLU A 774 11.73 1.60 -17.99
N ARG A 775 12.30 2.36 -17.06
CA ARG A 775 12.09 2.21 -15.62
C ARG A 775 11.18 3.30 -15.08
N PHE A 776 10.27 3.00 -14.18
CA PHE A 776 9.41 3.99 -13.53
C PHE A 776 9.15 3.58 -12.08
N GLU A 777 8.62 4.49 -11.27
CA GLU A 777 8.28 4.22 -9.86
C GLU A 777 6.79 4.45 -9.61
N ILE A 778 6.18 3.66 -8.75
CA ILE A 778 4.88 3.95 -8.13
C ILE A 778 5.13 4.38 -6.69
N SER A 779 4.57 5.51 -6.27
CA SER A 779 4.68 6.05 -4.92
C SER A 779 3.30 6.17 -4.26
N ASP A 780 3.22 5.95 -2.94
CA ASP A 780 1.99 6.17 -2.16
C ASP A 780 1.72 7.67 -1.85
N CYS A 781 2.49 8.54 -2.49
CA CYS A 781 2.48 9.98 -2.27
C CYS A 781 1.59 10.62 -3.35
N ASN A 782 0.57 11.36 -2.91
CA ASN A 782 -0.44 11.97 -3.79
C ASN A 782 0.06 13.19 -4.59
N HIS A 783 1.39 13.44 -4.58
CA HIS A 783 2.08 14.56 -5.22
C HIS A 783 1.42 15.93 -4.98
N SER A 784 0.84 16.16 -3.79
CA SER A 784 0.17 17.43 -3.48
C SER A 784 1.13 18.58 -3.15
N ASN A 785 2.34 18.26 -2.67
CA ASN A 785 3.36 19.23 -2.27
C ASN A 785 4.50 19.31 -3.32
N VAL A 786 4.15 19.76 -4.53
CA VAL A 786 5.08 19.83 -5.68
C VAL A 786 5.68 21.22 -5.84
N ARG A 787 7.01 21.31 -5.81
CA ARG A 787 7.76 22.46 -6.29
C ARG A 787 7.88 22.38 -7.81
N SER A 788 7.41 23.40 -8.52
CA SER A 788 7.62 23.50 -9.96
C SER A 788 9.11 23.51 -10.27
N GLY A 789 9.52 22.76 -11.29
CA GLY A 789 10.92 22.70 -11.71
C GLY A 789 11.44 24.07 -12.12
N ILE A 790 12.73 24.29 -11.87
CA ILE A 790 13.39 25.57 -12.15
C ILE A 790 13.42 25.80 -13.66
N VAL A 791 12.97 26.98 -14.09
CA VAL A 791 13.05 27.41 -15.49
C VAL A 791 14.42 28.03 -15.73
N HIS A 792 15.24 27.38 -16.55
CA HIS A 792 16.50 27.95 -17.02
C HIS A 792 16.25 28.72 -18.32
N GLU A 793 16.47 30.03 -18.27
CA GLU A 793 16.22 30.94 -19.40
C GLU A 793 17.02 30.55 -20.65
N GLN A 794 16.33 30.55 -21.79
CA GLN A 794 16.93 30.41 -23.12
C GLN A 794 17.85 31.60 -23.46
N ARG A 795 18.94 31.35 -24.20
CA ARG A 795 19.82 32.37 -24.80
C ARG A 795 20.29 31.91 -26.18
N CYS A 796 20.89 32.80 -26.97
CA CYS A 796 21.39 32.44 -28.32
C CYS A 796 22.51 31.40 -28.33
N ASP A 797 23.26 31.26 -27.23
CA ASP A 797 24.35 30.30 -27.08
C ASP A 797 23.99 29.09 -26.19
N ARG A 798 22.87 29.15 -25.45
CA ARG A 798 22.45 28.12 -24.50
C ARG A 798 20.97 27.75 -24.69
N ILE A 799 20.70 26.45 -24.76
CA ILE A 799 19.33 25.92 -24.81
C ILE A 799 18.66 26.21 -23.46
N GLY A 800 17.41 26.69 -23.47
CA GLY A 800 16.60 26.82 -22.25
C GLY A 800 15.97 25.48 -21.89
N ALA A 801 15.72 25.24 -20.61
CA ALA A 801 15.06 24.02 -20.17
C ALA A 801 14.32 24.23 -18.86
N VAL A 802 13.22 23.53 -18.68
CA VAL A 802 12.50 23.47 -17.41
C VAL A 802 12.90 22.17 -16.73
N ALA A 803 13.53 22.27 -15.56
CA ALA A 803 13.82 21.11 -14.74
C ALA A 803 12.51 20.39 -14.36
N ASN A 804 12.63 19.15 -13.90
CA ASN A 804 11.48 18.39 -13.46
C ASN A 804 10.80 19.06 -12.23
N SER A 805 9.48 19.00 -12.15
CA SER A 805 8.76 19.39 -10.92
C SER A 805 8.96 18.31 -9.87
N ARG A 806 9.22 18.68 -8.61
CA ARG A 806 9.66 17.77 -7.55
C ARG A 806 8.73 17.81 -6.35
N CYS A 807 8.32 16.65 -5.85
CA CYS A 807 7.46 16.57 -4.65
C CYS A 807 8.31 16.38 -3.39
N ALA A 808 8.15 17.28 -2.42
CA ALA A 808 8.91 17.25 -1.17
C ALA A 808 8.60 16.00 -0.33
N ASP A 809 7.35 15.52 -0.38
CA ASP A 809 6.89 14.35 0.38
C ASP A 809 7.41 13.03 -0.21
N CYS A 810 7.86 13.08 -1.47
CA CYS A 810 8.44 11.97 -2.21
C CYS A 810 9.97 12.09 -2.34
N ALA A 811 10.63 12.94 -1.53
CA ALA A 811 12.07 13.23 -1.64
C ALA A 811 12.51 13.61 -3.07
N ASP A 812 11.71 14.43 -3.74
CA ASP A 812 12.04 15.11 -5.00
C ASP A 812 12.05 14.24 -6.29
N ARG A 813 11.36 13.09 -6.28
CA ARG A 813 11.37 12.05 -7.34
C ARG A 813 10.44 12.24 -8.55
N VAL A 814 9.63 13.30 -8.62
CA VAL A 814 8.69 13.54 -9.74
C VAL A 814 9.44 14.07 -10.98
N GLN A 815 9.11 13.59 -12.19
CA GLN A 815 9.86 13.92 -13.41
C GLN A 815 8.99 14.26 -14.63
N HIS A 816 8.96 15.53 -15.04
CA HIS A 816 8.54 15.98 -16.38
C HIS A 816 9.15 17.35 -16.70
N GLY A 817 10.11 17.38 -17.63
CA GLY A 817 10.82 18.58 -18.08
C GLY A 817 10.53 18.92 -19.53
N ILE A 818 10.70 20.19 -19.91
CA ILE A 818 10.44 20.68 -21.27
C ILE A 818 11.69 21.41 -21.78
N MET A 819 12.17 21.06 -22.96
CA MET A 819 13.20 21.85 -23.64
C MET A 819 12.60 23.07 -24.35
N ILE A 820 13.31 24.18 -24.23
CA ILE A 820 13.00 25.43 -24.92
C ILE A 820 14.13 25.70 -25.94
N PRO A 821 13.82 25.89 -27.24
CA PRO A 821 14.83 26.19 -28.25
C PRO A 821 15.72 27.38 -27.87
N ARG A 822 16.92 27.48 -28.46
CA ARG A 822 17.75 28.69 -28.31
C ARG A 822 17.02 29.90 -28.86
N ASP A 823 17.22 31.05 -28.23
CA ASP A 823 16.79 32.30 -28.80
C ASP A 823 17.52 32.61 -30.10
N ALA A 824 16.80 33.23 -31.04
CA ALA A 824 17.44 33.82 -32.19
C ALA A 824 18.42 34.91 -31.71
N HIS A 825 19.52 35.10 -32.43
CA HIS A 825 20.40 36.22 -32.12
C HIS A 825 19.67 37.55 -32.31
N GLU A 826 19.58 38.33 -31.23
CA GLU A 826 19.03 39.68 -31.24
C GLU A 826 20.18 40.68 -31.10
N TRP A 827 20.34 41.61 -32.05
CA TRP A 827 21.60 42.35 -32.22
C TRP A 827 21.55 43.77 -31.62
N GLY A 828 22.30 44.00 -30.54
CA GLY A 828 22.52 45.32 -29.93
C GLY A 828 23.73 46.04 -30.51
N ALA A 829 24.07 47.24 -30.03
CA ALA A 829 25.13 48.09 -30.63
C ALA A 829 26.47 47.38 -30.86
N ASN A 830 26.87 46.47 -29.95
CA ASN A 830 28.20 45.84 -29.91
C ASN A 830 28.23 44.33 -30.21
N GLY A 831 27.11 43.71 -30.60
CA GLY A 831 27.02 42.26 -30.77
C GLY A 831 25.62 41.74 -30.44
N CYS A 832 25.47 40.43 -30.30
CA CYS A 832 24.20 39.87 -29.85
C CYS A 832 23.95 40.30 -28.40
N ILE A 833 22.74 40.74 -28.06
CA ILE A 833 22.38 41.14 -26.69
C ILE A 833 22.31 39.93 -25.76
N HIS A 834 22.07 38.75 -26.34
CA HIS A 834 21.93 37.49 -25.63
C HIS A 834 23.25 36.68 -25.54
N CYS A 835 24.30 37.04 -26.32
CA CYS A 835 25.61 36.35 -26.30
C CYS A 835 26.73 37.22 -26.92
N ILE A 836 28.00 36.92 -26.61
CA ILE A 836 29.18 37.70 -27.03
C ILE A 836 29.53 37.63 -28.55
N ALA A 837 28.62 37.13 -29.38
CA ALA A 837 28.82 37.05 -30.83
C ALA A 837 28.79 38.45 -31.48
N GLY A 838 29.73 38.73 -32.39
CA GLY A 838 29.75 39.99 -33.15
C GLY A 838 28.68 40.05 -34.25
N LYS A 839 28.23 41.27 -34.61
CA LYS A 839 27.17 41.50 -35.61
C LYS A 839 27.45 40.81 -36.97
N PRO A 840 26.43 40.29 -37.67
CA PRO A 840 26.58 39.74 -39.01
C PRO A 840 27.09 40.80 -40.00
N LYS A 841 28.07 40.43 -40.84
CA LYS A 841 28.53 41.31 -41.93
C LYS A 841 27.49 41.33 -43.06
N THR A 842 27.28 42.49 -43.67
CA THR A 842 26.43 42.69 -44.86
C THR A 842 27.30 42.64 -46.11
N TYR A 843 26.82 41.97 -47.16
CA TYR A 843 27.57 41.74 -48.39
C TYR A 843 26.77 42.17 -49.62
N SER A 844 27.46 42.72 -50.61
CA SER A 844 26.90 43.03 -51.93
C SER A 844 26.70 41.76 -52.76
N LEU A 845 25.54 41.65 -53.37
CA LEU A 845 25.11 40.51 -54.19
C LEU A 845 24.77 40.98 -55.60
N ARG A 846 25.00 40.13 -56.60
CA ARG A 846 24.57 40.36 -57.98
C ARG A 846 23.64 39.25 -58.44
N ARG A 847 22.71 39.56 -59.32
CA ARG A 847 21.84 38.54 -59.93
C ARG A 847 22.69 37.48 -60.64
N SER A 848 22.32 36.20 -60.48
CA SER A 848 23.02 35.07 -61.06
C SER A 848 22.09 34.23 -61.93
N THR A 849 22.61 33.80 -63.08
CA THR A 849 21.94 32.91 -64.03
C THR A 849 22.52 31.50 -64.03
N SER A 850 23.41 31.22 -63.07
CA SER A 850 24.04 29.91 -62.88
C SER A 850 24.41 29.67 -61.43
N VAL A 851 24.59 28.41 -61.06
CA VAL A 851 25.06 28.01 -59.74
C VAL A 851 26.43 27.35 -59.86
N LYS A 852 27.39 27.83 -59.07
CA LYS A 852 28.78 27.38 -59.05
C LYS A 852 29.07 26.59 -57.78
N GLN A 853 30.01 25.66 -57.88
CA GLN A 853 30.55 24.96 -56.71
C GLN A 853 31.07 25.98 -55.69
N ASN A 854 30.62 25.87 -54.44
CA ASN A 854 30.93 26.74 -53.30
C ASN A 854 30.53 28.22 -53.48
N GLY A 855 29.73 28.56 -54.49
CA GLY A 855 29.16 29.91 -54.61
C GLY A 855 28.18 30.17 -53.47
N ARG A 856 28.10 31.42 -52.98
CA ARG A 856 27.13 31.82 -51.96
C ARG A 856 26.01 32.61 -52.58
N TYR A 857 24.76 32.25 -52.29
CA TYR A 857 23.57 32.74 -52.97
C TYR A 857 22.50 33.14 -51.96
N LEU A 858 21.79 34.21 -52.26
CA LEU A 858 20.51 34.55 -51.67
C LEU A 858 19.40 34.07 -52.61
N VAL A 859 18.40 33.36 -52.09
CA VAL A 859 17.21 32.95 -52.85
C VAL A 859 16.10 33.95 -52.56
N VAL A 860 15.57 34.59 -53.60
CA VAL A 860 14.59 35.68 -53.46
C VAL A 860 13.34 35.38 -54.28
N CYS A 861 12.15 35.69 -53.74
CA CYS A 861 10.89 35.71 -54.48
C CYS A 861 10.26 37.11 -54.42
N GLN A 862 9.62 37.54 -55.50
CA GLN A 862 8.78 38.74 -55.49
C GLN A 862 7.31 38.34 -55.40
N SER A 863 6.57 38.88 -54.44
CA SER A 863 5.13 38.67 -54.28
C SER A 863 4.46 39.99 -53.91
N TYR A 864 3.38 40.36 -54.61
CA TYR A 864 2.63 41.60 -54.39
C TYR A 864 3.47 42.88 -54.26
N GLY A 865 4.55 43.00 -55.05
CA GLY A 865 5.44 44.18 -55.02
C GLY A 865 6.44 44.21 -53.85
N ARG A 866 6.53 43.14 -53.06
CA ARG A 866 7.52 42.96 -51.98
C ARG A 866 8.51 41.85 -52.32
N TYR A 867 9.70 41.93 -51.73
CA TYR A 867 10.79 40.99 -51.97
C TYR A 867 11.08 40.20 -50.69
N TYR A 868 11.07 38.88 -50.81
CA TYR A 868 11.29 37.96 -49.70
C TYR A 868 12.49 37.08 -49.99
N ALA A 869 13.42 37.03 -49.04
CA ALA A 869 14.55 36.12 -49.07
C ALA A 869 14.25 34.85 -48.26
N LEU A 870 14.71 33.69 -48.76
CA LEU A 870 14.68 32.45 -48.00
C LEU A 870 15.78 32.48 -46.92
N GLY A 871 15.38 32.63 -45.67
CA GLY A 871 16.26 32.53 -44.51
C GLY A 871 16.87 31.14 -44.37
N THR A 872 18.04 31.05 -43.75
CA THR A 872 18.73 29.76 -43.51
C THR A 872 18.05 28.88 -42.46
N ASP A 873 16.96 29.35 -41.89
CA ASP A 873 16.02 28.61 -41.03
C ASP A 873 14.78 28.12 -41.80
N GLY A 874 14.68 28.44 -43.10
CA GLY A 874 13.55 28.09 -43.97
C GLY A 874 12.43 29.12 -43.95
N LYS A 875 12.53 30.21 -43.18
CA LYS A 875 11.49 31.23 -43.08
C LYS A 875 11.65 32.32 -44.13
N ALA A 876 10.57 33.02 -44.42
CA ALA A 876 10.60 34.20 -45.27
C ALA A 876 11.15 35.41 -44.51
N VAL A 877 12.12 36.09 -45.12
CA VAL A 877 12.70 37.33 -44.59
C VAL A 877 12.40 38.44 -45.56
N LEU A 878 11.60 39.42 -45.14
CA LEU A 878 11.34 40.62 -45.95
C LEU A 878 12.65 41.39 -46.18
N ILE A 879 12.96 41.68 -47.43
CA ILE A 879 14.16 42.43 -47.84
C ILE A 879 13.77 43.67 -48.65
N SER A 880 14.68 44.64 -48.69
CA SER A 880 14.53 45.83 -49.53
C SER A 880 14.46 45.45 -51.01
N GLU A 881 13.75 46.26 -51.79
CA GLU A 881 13.68 46.12 -53.25
C GLU A 881 15.09 46.07 -53.87
N PRO A 882 15.42 45.04 -54.68
CA PRO A 882 16.64 45.01 -55.47
C PRO A 882 16.59 46.11 -56.52
N ASP A 883 17.62 46.96 -56.53
CA ASP A 883 17.77 48.00 -57.54
C ASP A 883 17.91 47.35 -58.93
N VAL A 884 17.19 47.89 -59.91
CA VAL A 884 17.08 47.33 -61.28
C VAL A 884 18.45 47.36 -61.98
N ASP A 885 19.35 48.23 -61.53
CA ASP A 885 20.75 48.31 -61.92
C ASP A 885 21.71 48.10 -60.72
N GLN A 886 22.03 46.84 -60.43
CA GLN A 886 23.16 46.36 -59.60
C GLN A 886 23.11 46.57 -58.06
N SER A 887 23.29 45.44 -57.37
CA SER A 887 23.60 45.26 -55.94
C SER A 887 22.43 45.19 -54.96
N LEU A 888 22.07 43.95 -54.59
CA LEU A 888 21.29 43.68 -53.38
C LEU A 888 22.27 43.45 -52.23
N SER A 889 22.06 44.09 -51.08
CA SER A 889 22.90 43.84 -49.90
C SER A 889 22.17 42.91 -48.93
N ALA A 890 22.82 41.83 -48.50
CA ALA A 890 22.24 40.91 -47.52
C ALA A 890 23.22 40.54 -46.42
N SER A 891 22.68 40.27 -45.23
CA SER A 891 23.44 39.68 -44.13
C SER A 891 24.05 38.34 -44.55
N SER A 892 25.29 38.08 -44.12
CA SER A 892 25.95 36.77 -44.26
C SER A 892 25.12 35.58 -43.78
N GLN A 893 24.17 35.82 -42.87
CA GLN A 893 23.28 34.81 -42.33
C GLN A 893 22.19 34.37 -43.31
N LEU A 894 21.88 35.16 -44.35
CA LEU A 894 20.89 34.81 -45.36
C LEU A 894 21.50 34.07 -46.57
N LEU A 895 22.83 33.85 -46.58
CA LEU A 895 23.54 33.33 -47.74
C LEU A 895 23.74 31.82 -47.69
N TRP A 896 23.15 31.14 -48.66
CA TRP A 896 23.27 29.72 -48.93
C TRP A 896 24.51 29.40 -49.78
N THR A 897 25.35 28.50 -49.30
CA THR A 897 26.51 27.96 -50.02
C THR A 897 26.07 26.78 -50.88
N ALA A 898 26.32 26.85 -52.18
CA ALA A 898 25.93 25.82 -53.14
C ALA A 898 27.00 24.72 -53.28
N PHE A 899 26.56 23.46 -53.29
CA PHE A 899 27.38 22.29 -53.59
C PHE A 899 26.79 21.60 -54.82
N VAL A 900 27.55 21.53 -55.91
CA VAL A 900 27.10 21.06 -57.22
C VAL A 900 27.65 19.66 -57.49
N ARG A 901 26.77 18.69 -57.74
CA ARG A 901 27.14 17.31 -58.12
C ARG A 901 26.17 16.76 -59.15
N GLY A 902 26.68 16.37 -60.32
CA GLY A 902 25.87 15.76 -61.39
C GLY A 902 24.73 16.65 -61.92
N GLY A 903 24.95 17.97 -62.00
CA GLY A 903 23.93 18.93 -62.44
C GLY A 903 22.85 19.27 -61.41
N ARG A 904 22.97 18.75 -60.18
CA ARG A 904 22.13 19.09 -59.03
C ARG A 904 22.90 19.91 -58.00
N VAL A 905 22.18 20.69 -57.19
CA VAL A 905 22.68 21.66 -56.23
C VAL A 905 22.14 21.31 -54.85
N ALA A 906 23.01 21.22 -53.84
CA ALA A 906 22.62 21.29 -52.44
C ALA A 906 22.93 22.71 -51.91
N LEU A 907 21.97 23.34 -51.24
CA LEU A 907 22.15 24.65 -50.62
C LEU A 907 22.40 24.47 -49.12
N ARG A 908 23.49 25.03 -48.59
CA ARG A 908 23.86 24.92 -47.17
C ARG A 908 24.13 26.27 -46.51
N SER A 909 23.67 26.45 -45.29
CA SER A 909 24.00 27.64 -44.49
C SER A 909 25.45 27.62 -44.01
N LYS A 910 25.92 28.71 -43.40
CA LYS A 910 27.24 28.76 -42.73
C LYS A 910 27.32 27.76 -41.56
N ASP A 911 26.20 27.48 -40.91
CA ASP A 911 26.08 26.58 -39.76
C ASP A 911 25.89 25.11 -40.19
N VAL A 912 26.26 24.78 -41.44
CA VAL A 912 26.24 23.43 -42.01
C VAL A 912 24.83 22.83 -42.14
N LEU A 913 23.77 23.64 -41.95
CA LEU A 913 22.40 23.21 -42.19
C LEU A 913 22.13 23.11 -43.70
N ALA A 914 21.50 22.04 -44.15
CA ALA A 914 21.12 21.84 -45.54
C ALA A 914 19.65 22.16 -45.75
N LEU A 915 19.34 22.88 -46.84
CA LEU A 915 17.97 23.02 -47.32
C LEU A 915 17.48 21.65 -47.79
N GLN A 916 16.41 21.17 -47.19
CA GLN A 916 15.76 19.93 -47.54
C GLN A 916 14.32 20.22 -48.00
N LEU A 917 14.01 19.77 -49.21
CA LEU A 917 12.63 19.73 -49.70
C LEU A 917 12.21 18.26 -49.63
N ASP A 918 11.11 17.96 -48.96
CA ASP A 918 10.40 16.69 -49.05
C ASP A 918 9.14 16.90 -49.91
N SER A 919 8.54 15.83 -50.41
CA SER A 919 7.24 15.79 -51.07
C SER A 919 6.15 16.64 -50.40
N SER A 920 6.17 16.80 -49.07
CA SER A 920 5.13 17.52 -48.31
C SER A 920 5.62 18.69 -47.45
N ALA A 921 6.93 18.97 -47.36
CA ALA A 921 7.44 19.97 -46.41
C ALA A 921 8.79 20.57 -46.79
N LEU A 922 8.95 21.86 -46.44
CA LEU A 922 10.23 22.56 -46.41
C LEU A 922 10.89 22.34 -45.03
N ARG A 923 12.14 21.87 -45.01
CA ARG A 923 12.91 21.70 -43.78
C ARG A 923 14.33 22.23 -43.94
N VAL A 924 14.89 22.69 -42.82
CA VAL A 924 16.32 22.96 -42.72
C VAL A 924 16.89 22.11 -41.60
N ALA A 925 17.78 21.19 -41.95
CA ALA A 925 18.27 20.17 -41.03
C ALA A 925 19.80 20.10 -41.01
N CYS A 926 20.36 19.71 -39.87
CA CYS A 926 21.77 19.38 -39.72
C CYS A 926 22.01 17.94 -40.20
N GLY A 927 22.96 17.71 -41.11
CA GLY A 927 23.31 16.35 -41.54
C GLY A 927 23.94 16.26 -42.94
N THR A 928 24.44 15.07 -43.28
CA THR A 928 25.09 14.75 -44.58
C THR A 928 24.09 14.43 -45.69
N GLY A 929 22.80 14.29 -45.36
CA GLY A 929 21.70 14.10 -46.31
C GLY A 929 21.51 15.32 -47.20
N ASN A 930 22.17 15.31 -48.37
CA ASN A 930 22.03 16.36 -49.36
C ASN A 930 20.76 16.14 -50.16
N SER A 931 19.72 16.94 -49.91
CA SER A 931 18.67 17.12 -50.91
C SER A 931 19.31 17.75 -52.14
N MET A 932 19.59 16.92 -53.13
CA MET A 932 20.18 17.35 -54.38
C MET A 932 19.07 17.95 -55.25
N LEU A 933 18.97 19.27 -55.22
CA LEU A 933 17.96 20.05 -55.91
C LEU A 933 18.34 20.24 -57.39
N LYS A 934 17.36 20.31 -58.29
CA LYS A 934 17.60 20.84 -59.63
C LYS A 934 17.21 22.31 -59.63
N ILE A 935 18.04 23.18 -60.19
CA ILE A 935 17.72 24.60 -60.38
C ILE A 935 17.67 24.84 -61.88
N ALA A 936 16.50 25.22 -62.39
CA ALA A 936 16.30 25.52 -63.81
C ALA A 936 16.08 27.03 -63.97
N PHE A 937 16.94 27.68 -64.74
CA PHE A 937 16.86 29.11 -65.02
C PHE A 937 16.08 29.36 -66.32
N GLU A 938 15.24 30.39 -66.30
CA GLU A 938 14.54 30.94 -67.45
C GLU A 938 15.38 32.05 -68.12
N ALA A 939 14.99 32.43 -69.35
CA ALA A 939 15.72 33.41 -70.16
C ALA A 939 15.78 34.81 -69.51
N ASP A 940 14.83 35.14 -68.64
CA ASP A 940 14.75 36.41 -67.90
C ASP A 940 15.57 36.41 -66.60
N GLY A 941 16.21 35.29 -66.25
CA GLY A 941 17.01 35.10 -65.03
C GLY A 941 16.21 34.68 -63.80
N ASN A 942 14.92 34.41 -63.92
CA ASN A 942 14.14 33.71 -62.90
C ASN A 942 14.49 32.22 -62.90
N CYS A 943 14.18 31.53 -61.83
CA CYS A 943 14.47 30.11 -61.69
C CYS A 943 13.41 29.39 -60.86
N ALA A 944 13.27 28.11 -61.16
CA ALA A 944 12.51 27.16 -60.35
C ALA A 944 13.47 26.19 -59.66
N ILE A 945 13.18 25.87 -58.40
CA ILE A 945 14.00 25.00 -57.55
C ILE A 945 13.20 23.72 -57.28
N TYR A 946 13.70 22.59 -57.76
CA TYR A 946 12.99 21.32 -57.80
C TYR A 946 13.63 20.28 -56.87
N LEU A 947 12.80 19.47 -56.22
CA LEU A 947 13.19 18.18 -55.65
C LEU A 947 12.97 17.05 -56.67
N THR A 948 11.77 17.02 -57.25
CA THR A 948 11.33 16.05 -58.28
C THR A 948 10.65 16.78 -59.43
N GLN A 949 10.13 16.05 -60.43
CA GLN A 949 9.38 16.67 -61.54
C GLN A 949 8.11 17.41 -61.07
N ASN A 950 7.48 16.94 -59.99
CA ASN A 950 6.18 17.45 -59.51
C ASN A 950 6.26 18.22 -58.18
N HIS A 951 7.41 18.20 -57.52
CA HIS A 951 7.59 18.85 -56.20
C HIS A 951 8.81 19.77 -56.23
N GLY A 952 8.59 21.05 -55.92
CA GLY A 952 9.61 22.08 -55.87
C GLY A 952 9.26 23.16 -54.85
N LEU A 953 10.19 24.09 -54.65
CA LEU A 953 9.98 25.24 -53.78
C LEU A 953 8.84 26.09 -54.34
N VAL A 954 7.94 26.52 -53.46
CA VAL A 954 6.82 27.43 -53.75
C VAL A 954 6.87 28.57 -52.73
N PHE A 955 6.36 29.74 -53.12
CA PHE A 955 6.16 30.87 -52.23
C PHE A 955 4.67 31.25 -52.28
N ASP A 956 3.97 31.11 -51.16
CA ASP A 956 2.56 31.42 -51.02
C ASP A 956 2.28 31.98 -49.61
N GLU A 957 1.29 32.86 -49.48
CA GLU A 957 0.91 33.51 -48.21
C GLU A 957 2.10 34.06 -47.38
N ASP A 958 3.10 34.66 -48.06
CA ASP A 958 4.35 35.18 -47.47
C ASP A 958 5.26 34.10 -46.83
N GLU A 959 5.07 32.82 -47.15
CA GLU A 959 5.89 31.70 -46.66
C GLU A 959 6.51 30.87 -47.80
N PHE A 960 7.67 30.26 -47.52
CA PHE A 960 8.30 29.28 -48.41
C PHE A 960 7.79 27.88 -48.06
N THR A 961 7.29 27.15 -49.05
CA THR A 961 6.70 25.80 -48.87
C THR A 961 7.12 24.85 -50.00
N VAL A 962 6.61 23.61 -49.99
CA VAL A 962 6.80 22.66 -51.11
C VAL A 962 5.47 22.43 -51.81
N GLY A 963 5.48 22.53 -53.14
CA GLY A 963 4.32 22.30 -53.98
C GLY A 963 4.71 22.17 -55.46
N ALA A 964 3.77 22.52 -56.35
CA ALA A 964 4.02 22.52 -57.79
C ALA A 964 5.12 23.55 -58.14
N PRO A 965 6.24 23.14 -58.77
CA PRO A 965 7.36 24.03 -59.04
C PRO A 965 6.95 25.28 -59.82
N SER A 966 7.38 26.46 -59.34
CA SER A 966 7.10 27.74 -59.99
C SER A 966 8.40 28.51 -60.26
N ALA A 967 8.54 29.09 -61.46
CA ALA A 967 9.72 29.84 -61.88
C ALA A 967 9.67 31.31 -61.42
N VAL A 968 9.46 31.51 -60.12
CA VAL A 968 9.29 32.85 -59.49
C VAL A 968 10.49 33.29 -58.65
N PHE A 969 11.52 32.45 -58.53
CA PHE A 969 12.67 32.74 -57.68
C PHE A 969 13.83 33.37 -58.46
N VAL A 970 14.59 34.24 -57.80
CA VAL A 970 15.82 34.84 -58.33
C VAL A 970 16.97 34.52 -57.38
N LEU A 971 18.09 34.05 -57.93
CA LEU A 971 19.31 33.85 -57.16
C LEU A 971 20.22 35.06 -57.28
N TYR A 972 20.65 35.59 -56.15
CA TYR A 972 21.67 36.64 -56.07
C TYR A 972 22.97 36.05 -55.50
N GLU A 973 24.02 35.98 -56.31
CA GLU A 973 25.35 35.49 -55.93
C GLU A 973 26.13 36.57 -55.17
N LEU A 974 26.81 36.16 -54.09
CA LEU A 974 27.82 36.95 -53.42
C LEU A 974 28.90 37.41 -54.39
N VAL A 975 29.07 38.73 -54.49
CA VAL A 975 30.21 39.32 -55.18
C VAL A 975 31.41 39.17 -54.24
N PRO A 976 32.45 38.39 -54.59
CA PRO A 976 33.66 38.34 -53.78
C PRO A 976 34.28 39.73 -53.79
N ASN A 977 34.26 40.44 -52.66
CA ASN A 977 35.06 41.64 -52.52
C ASN A 977 36.54 41.24 -52.73
N ARG A 978 37.22 41.88 -53.67
CA ARG A 978 38.69 41.92 -53.71
C ARG A 978 39.16 42.91 -52.64
N GLU A 979 38.90 42.63 -51.36
CA GLU A 979 39.57 43.27 -50.22
C GLU A 979 39.72 42.26 -49.09
#